data_AF-A0A6V8NBP0-F1
#
_entry.id   AF-A0A6V8NBP0-F1
#
_cell.length_a   1.000
_cell.length_b   1.000
_cell.length_c   1.000
_cell.angle_alpha   90.00
_cell.angle_beta   90.00
_cell.angle_gamma   90.00
#
_symmetry.space_group_name_H-M   'P 1'
#
loop_
_entity.id
_entity.type
_entity.pdbx_description
1 polymer ?
#
loop_
_entity_poly.entity_id
_entity_poly.type
_entity_poly.pdbx_seq_one_letter_code
_entity_poly.pdbx_strand_id
1 'polypeptide(L)'
;MPNFSIDSITVNNFKVFSQYSVGFSGNEMVVLSGPNGFGKTTIFDALELAFTGNIDRFKNIESSTGCEDVLVSREQGKPVTVEVVLSSSKQKIKIVRSLKKQYIESAGNKIDKKAGNFQNLWHLYVSNGGDGKLSSSTQFELEKLIGQNELSRYYNLFYYVRQEDTTHFLKRSEKERLSEISRLFDTVEEENALKTIDTARKRVSLIKKNLETSMTELKRELSINISLHEPAPYIRLFPNMDVSWDEAEVLIENQKAKDNIIFELQRIDAIVKHRHEFIRYRKFLHVAAQTDTLLSTLYICRWLNSLDEIVKNYQFKVSLIQLLADLEIDSLLEKKSIQSDSLSILLPDFDFESFQTRVSEVREAKKQINSTASICQQLLDIRAKLVNVFAPGSGVADNECPLCGYDWGAHSKVLEEISSKKESLSAFLTKEQSSYNKTRDDLDNYLLAPIRKKIKDYLSNERFNISKSMFDSIVSHRPHADVVKRLIGWLDDNRVNIDDLVCNSLSQETSPDMVALNLERFKSRIKENMPPLSEYFQTHSQEFAFESAFRSYFNSYDKLLAISSTDITDKIKYINYKYVSSLDQKKNVMADYEKRMSMINKLENKLKNIGEVYKSEIGLHRRDIIKDIEIPFYVYSGKILQSLREGCTGGVFVKDPSPGDELKNIRFVSDWKSDHDVINTTSSGQLSGIIIALTLAMNKVYSRGLSSIFIDDPVQTMDDINIVSLVDLLRHEFRDKQVFISTHEDDFERYVLYKYLVQNRSVKKINVMTRREYSNQAN
;
A
#
# COMPACT_ATOMS: atom_id res chain seq x y z
N MET A 1 45.63 23.24 -45.89
CA MET A 1 44.30 22.61 -46.10
C MET A 1 43.62 23.32 -47.26
N PRO A 2 42.72 22.67 -48.01
CA PRO A 2 41.97 23.31 -49.07
C PRO A 2 41.05 24.38 -48.47
N ASN A 3 41.11 25.60 -49.01
CA ASN A 3 40.14 26.66 -48.70
C ASN A 3 39.13 26.71 -49.83
N PHE A 4 37.86 26.55 -49.49
CA PHE A 4 36.72 26.49 -50.38
C PHE A 4 35.95 27.80 -50.39
N SER A 5 35.62 28.27 -51.58
CA SER A 5 34.58 29.28 -51.83
C SER A 5 33.33 28.61 -52.36
N ILE A 6 32.18 29.25 -52.20
CA ILE A 6 30.93 28.78 -52.78
C ILE A 6 30.90 29.21 -54.26
N ASP A 7 30.73 28.22 -55.14
CA ASP A 7 30.65 28.38 -56.59
C ASP A 7 29.22 28.66 -57.03
N SER A 8 28.24 27.91 -56.49
CA SER A 8 26.82 28.06 -56.79
C SER A 8 25.92 27.41 -55.73
N ILE A 9 24.65 27.81 -55.74
CA ILE A 9 23.57 27.14 -55.02
C ILE A 9 22.38 26.91 -55.95
N THR A 10 21.74 25.75 -55.82
CA THR A 10 20.50 25.41 -56.49
C THR A 10 19.50 24.90 -55.45
N VAL A 11 18.31 25.50 -55.41
CA VAL A 11 17.22 25.10 -54.53
C VAL A 11 16.00 24.70 -55.36
N ASN A 12 15.35 23.63 -54.94
CA ASN A 12 14.12 23.12 -55.55
C ASN A 12 13.08 22.88 -54.45
N ASN A 13 11.86 23.37 -54.69
CA ASN A 13 10.72 23.29 -53.79
C ASN A 13 10.99 23.78 -52.35
N PHE A 14 11.81 24.83 -52.20
CA PHE A 14 12.30 25.30 -50.91
C PHE A 14 11.79 26.71 -50.58
N LYS A 15 10.93 26.83 -49.56
CA LYS A 15 10.27 28.05 -49.08
C LYS A 15 9.63 28.86 -50.21
N VAL A 16 10.22 30.02 -50.55
CA VAL A 16 9.67 30.92 -51.59
C VAL A 16 10.11 30.53 -53.01
N PHE A 17 10.96 29.50 -53.17
CA PHE A 17 11.49 29.08 -54.46
C PHE A 17 10.89 27.75 -54.92
N SER A 18 10.23 27.77 -56.08
CA SER A 18 9.84 26.53 -56.78
C SER A 18 11.08 25.86 -57.36
N GLN A 19 11.87 26.61 -58.12
CA GLN A 19 13.22 26.26 -58.55
C GLN A 19 14.02 27.54 -58.70
N TYR A 20 15.22 27.59 -58.13
CA TYR A 20 16.12 28.74 -58.25
C TYR A 20 17.57 28.28 -58.21
N SER A 21 18.39 28.79 -59.12
CA SER A 21 19.82 28.50 -59.19
C SER A 21 20.56 29.81 -59.35
N VAL A 22 21.65 29.98 -58.61
CA VAL A 22 22.47 31.19 -58.65
C VAL A 22 23.95 30.83 -58.49
N GLY A 23 24.79 31.44 -59.33
CA GLY A 23 26.24 31.30 -59.26
C GLY A 23 26.89 32.42 -58.45
N PHE A 24 27.96 32.11 -57.73
CA PHE A 24 28.77 33.06 -56.95
C PHE A 24 30.25 33.07 -57.37
N SER A 25 30.64 32.17 -58.27
CA SER A 25 32.00 31.94 -58.74
C SER A 25 32.83 33.21 -58.95
N GLY A 26 34.00 33.29 -58.30
CA GLY A 26 35.03 34.31 -58.55
C GLY A 26 34.79 35.69 -57.91
N ASN A 27 33.80 35.84 -57.03
CA ASN A 27 33.48 37.13 -56.39
C ASN A 27 33.87 37.14 -54.92
N GLU A 28 34.62 38.16 -54.49
CA GLU A 28 34.95 38.41 -53.08
C GLU A 28 33.70 38.83 -52.29
N MET A 29 32.87 39.69 -52.86
CA MET A 29 31.64 40.19 -52.22
C MET A 29 30.41 39.79 -53.04
N VAL A 30 29.41 39.24 -52.38
CA VAL A 30 28.11 38.87 -52.95
C VAL A 30 27.01 39.63 -52.22
N VAL A 31 26.33 40.53 -52.92
CA VAL A 31 25.24 41.33 -52.37
C VAL A 31 23.90 40.75 -52.83
N LEU A 32 23.12 40.21 -51.89
CA LEU A 32 21.76 39.72 -52.10
C LEU A 32 20.77 40.85 -51.83
N SER A 33 20.17 41.43 -52.87
CA SER A 33 19.27 42.56 -52.73
C SER A 33 17.82 42.26 -53.10
N GLY A 34 16.92 43.08 -52.55
CA GLY A 34 15.49 43.04 -52.85
C GLY A 34 14.66 43.29 -51.59
N PRO A 35 13.35 43.52 -51.73
CA PRO A 35 12.50 43.81 -50.57
C PRO A 35 12.40 42.61 -49.60
N ASN A 36 11.84 42.85 -48.42
CA ASN A 36 11.60 41.78 -47.43
C ASN A 36 10.56 40.78 -47.96
N GLY A 37 10.71 39.51 -47.57
CA GLY A 37 9.80 38.42 -48.00
C GLY A 37 10.12 37.76 -49.35
N PHE A 38 11.04 38.29 -50.16
CA PHE A 38 11.37 37.72 -51.48
C PHE A 38 12.41 36.60 -51.48
N GLY A 39 12.96 36.23 -50.31
CA GLY A 39 13.81 35.04 -50.17
C GLY A 39 15.30 35.28 -49.98
N LYS A 40 15.73 36.47 -49.55
CA LYS A 40 17.14 36.74 -49.18
C LYS A 40 17.60 35.79 -48.07
N THR A 41 16.91 35.82 -46.93
CA THR A 41 17.10 34.90 -45.80
C THR A 41 16.92 33.44 -46.20
N THR A 42 16.03 33.14 -47.16
CA THR A 42 15.83 31.78 -47.69
C THR A 42 17.10 31.22 -48.34
N ILE A 43 17.94 32.05 -48.97
CA ILE A 43 19.22 31.61 -49.53
C ILE A 43 20.19 31.25 -48.40
N PHE A 44 20.28 32.06 -47.35
CA PHE A 44 21.10 31.74 -46.17
C PHE A 44 20.62 30.49 -45.45
N ASP A 45 19.31 30.31 -45.31
CA ASP A 45 18.70 29.10 -44.75
C ASP A 45 19.06 27.84 -45.56
N ALA A 46 19.12 27.98 -46.89
CA ALA A 46 19.50 26.88 -47.77
C ALA A 46 21.00 26.54 -47.61
N LEU A 47 21.87 27.55 -47.50
CA LEU A 47 23.29 27.36 -47.19
C LEU A 47 23.48 26.69 -45.83
N GLU A 48 22.79 27.17 -44.79
CA GLU A 48 22.82 26.58 -43.44
C GLU A 48 22.39 25.11 -43.49
N LEU A 49 21.28 24.80 -44.18
CA LEU A 49 20.82 23.42 -44.35
C LEU A 49 21.84 22.54 -45.09
N ALA A 50 22.47 23.05 -46.15
CA ALA A 50 23.46 22.29 -46.91
C ALA A 50 24.64 21.88 -46.02
N PHE A 51 25.21 22.82 -45.28
CA PHE A 51 26.41 22.60 -44.45
C PHE A 51 26.13 21.86 -43.14
N THR A 52 25.01 22.15 -42.48
CA THR A 52 24.74 21.67 -41.11
C THR A 52 23.71 20.54 -41.05
N GLY A 53 22.91 20.38 -42.11
CA GLY A 53 21.74 19.50 -42.09
C GLY A 53 20.58 20.02 -41.25
N ASN A 54 20.66 21.24 -40.71
CA ASN A 54 19.64 21.84 -39.86
C ASN A 54 19.47 23.35 -40.19
N ILE A 55 18.46 23.99 -39.62
CA ILE A 55 18.28 25.44 -39.62
C ILE A 55 17.97 25.84 -38.18
N ASP A 56 18.84 26.62 -37.57
CA ASP A 56 18.87 26.81 -36.11
C ASP A 56 17.63 27.48 -35.55
N ARG A 57 16.98 28.38 -36.31
CA ARG A 57 15.74 29.05 -35.89
C ARG A 57 14.56 28.08 -35.68
N PHE A 58 14.67 26.84 -36.14
CA PHE A 58 13.67 25.80 -35.90
C PHE A 58 13.90 25.00 -34.60
N LYS A 59 15.04 25.16 -33.90
CA LYS A 59 15.35 24.41 -32.67
C LYS A 59 14.49 24.82 -31.46
N ASN A 60 14.05 26.07 -31.38
CA ASN A 60 13.33 26.64 -30.23
C ASN A 60 11.80 26.68 -30.42
N ILE A 61 11.26 26.10 -31.50
CA ILE A 61 9.82 26.00 -31.68
C ILE A 61 9.29 24.95 -30.70
N GLU A 62 8.46 25.37 -29.73
CA GLU A 62 7.90 24.49 -28.71
C GLU A 62 7.34 23.21 -29.34
N SER A 63 7.83 22.07 -28.89
CA SER A 63 7.48 20.73 -29.35
C SER A 63 6.02 20.31 -29.08
N SER A 64 5.18 21.24 -28.60
CA SER A 64 3.81 21.03 -28.15
C SER A 64 2.76 21.16 -29.26
N THR A 65 3.07 21.83 -30.38
CA THR A 65 2.19 21.88 -31.56
C THR A 65 2.82 21.14 -32.74
N GLY A 66 2.24 20.01 -33.12
CA GLY A 66 2.69 19.26 -34.29
C GLY A 66 2.46 20.09 -35.56
N CYS A 67 3.51 20.32 -36.35
CA CYS A 67 3.35 20.81 -37.70
C CYS A 67 3.03 19.61 -38.61
N GLU A 68 1.88 19.62 -39.28
CA GLU A 68 1.47 18.55 -40.21
C GLU A 68 2.26 18.59 -41.53
N ASP A 69 2.92 19.72 -41.79
CA ASP A 69 3.62 20.05 -43.03
C ASP A 69 5.13 20.13 -42.84
N VAL A 70 5.88 19.92 -43.93
CA VAL A 70 7.32 20.18 -43.96
C VAL A 70 7.53 21.69 -44.08
N LEU A 71 8.00 22.33 -42.99
CA LEU A 71 8.15 23.79 -42.84
C LEU A 71 8.86 24.51 -44.01
N VAL A 72 9.82 23.83 -44.64
CA VAL A 72 10.62 24.41 -45.72
C VAL A 72 10.13 24.02 -47.11
N SER A 73 9.11 23.18 -47.22
CA SER A 73 8.57 22.77 -48.51
C SER A 73 7.62 23.84 -49.03
N ARG A 74 7.82 24.30 -50.26
CA ARG A 74 6.88 25.25 -50.90
C ARG A 74 5.57 24.55 -51.26
N GLU A 75 5.68 23.38 -51.87
CA GLU A 75 4.57 22.54 -52.29
C GLU A 75 4.72 21.19 -51.58
N GLN A 76 3.78 20.87 -50.69
CA GLN A 76 3.80 19.61 -49.95
C GLN A 76 3.67 18.41 -50.92
N GLY A 77 4.27 17.27 -50.56
CA GLY A 77 4.24 16.06 -51.39
C GLY A 77 5.14 16.09 -52.63
N LYS A 78 5.95 17.14 -52.82
CA LYS A 78 6.98 17.21 -53.88
C LYS A 78 8.39 17.10 -53.28
N PRO A 79 9.37 16.56 -54.03
CA PRO A 79 10.76 16.51 -53.57
C PRO A 79 11.32 17.90 -53.26
N VAL A 80 12.01 18.03 -52.12
CA VAL A 80 12.76 19.24 -51.75
C VAL A 80 14.24 18.92 -51.83
N THR A 81 15.00 19.75 -52.56
CA THR A 81 16.46 19.59 -52.67
C THR A 81 17.18 20.92 -52.57
N VAL A 82 18.29 20.91 -51.83
CA VAL A 82 19.25 22.01 -51.77
C VAL A 82 20.61 21.47 -52.20
N GLU A 83 21.19 22.08 -53.23
CA GLU A 83 22.49 21.75 -53.79
C GLU A 83 23.42 22.94 -53.66
N VAL A 84 24.63 22.71 -53.15
CA VAL A 84 25.69 23.71 -53.03
C VAL A 84 26.95 23.14 -53.65
N VAL A 85 27.58 23.91 -54.54
CA VAL A 85 28.87 23.57 -55.14
C VAL A 85 29.95 24.44 -54.49
N LEU A 86 30.96 23.79 -53.93
CA LEU A 86 32.17 24.41 -53.41
C LEU A 86 33.30 24.25 -54.41
N SER A 87 34.10 25.29 -54.58
CA SER A 87 35.29 25.31 -55.42
C SER A 87 36.51 25.71 -54.61
N SER A 88 37.62 25.01 -54.85
CA SER A 88 38.96 25.37 -54.39
C SER A 88 39.92 25.27 -55.58
N SER A 89 41.15 25.75 -55.44
CA SER A 89 42.16 25.72 -56.51
C SER A 89 42.49 24.31 -57.02
N LYS A 90 42.20 23.27 -56.23
CA LYS A 90 42.53 21.87 -56.53
C LYS A 90 41.34 20.93 -56.70
N GLN A 91 40.15 21.31 -56.23
CA GLN A 91 39.01 20.39 -56.12
C GLN A 91 37.68 21.12 -56.13
N LYS A 92 36.64 20.45 -56.64
CA LYS A 92 35.23 20.86 -56.50
C LYS A 92 34.48 19.81 -55.70
N ILE A 93 33.67 20.27 -54.75
CA ILE A 93 32.78 19.43 -53.94
C ILE A 93 31.34 19.85 -54.25
N LYS A 94 30.46 18.89 -54.51
CA LYS A 94 29.02 19.12 -54.62
C LYS A 94 28.32 18.50 -53.42
N ILE A 95 27.55 19.30 -52.71
CA ILE A 95 26.79 18.93 -51.51
C ILE A 95 25.32 18.98 -51.87
N VAL A 96 24.59 17.88 -51.67
CA VAL A 96 23.14 17.82 -51.94
C VAL A 96 22.41 17.32 -50.71
N ARG A 97 21.48 18.12 -50.20
CA ARG A 97 20.48 17.72 -49.21
C ARG A 97 19.16 17.47 -49.91
N SER A 98 18.60 16.28 -49.72
CA SER A 98 17.31 15.90 -50.29
C SER A 98 16.38 15.39 -49.19
N LEU A 99 15.12 15.84 -49.21
CA LEU A 99 14.09 15.36 -48.28
C LEU A 99 13.86 13.85 -48.47
N LYS A 100 13.88 13.07 -47.39
CA LYS A 100 13.71 11.61 -47.48
C LYS A 100 12.31 11.27 -48.05
N LYS A 101 12.26 10.26 -48.93
CA LYS A 101 11.02 9.82 -49.62
C LYS A 101 9.84 9.60 -48.68
N GLN A 102 10.10 9.02 -47.50
CA GLN A 102 9.08 8.76 -46.47
C GLN A 102 8.31 10.02 -46.04
N TYR A 103 8.88 11.22 -46.16
CA TYR A 103 8.22 12.49 -45.82
C TYR A 103 7.52 13.16 -47.02
N ILE A 104 7.78 12.66 -48.24
CA ILE A 104 7.15 13.08 -49.49
C ILE A 104 5.86 12.28 -49.71
N GLU A 105 5.94 10.96 -49.51
CA GLU A 105 4.87 10.00 -49.83
C GLU A 105 3.79 9.91 -48.73
N SER A 106 4.04 10.47 -47.55
CA SER A 106 3.13 10.44 -46.41
C SER A 106 2.12 11.59 -46.42
N ALA A 107 1.13 11.51 -47.30
CA ALA A 107 -0.14 12.21 -47.16
C ALA A 107 -1.12 11.29 -46.40
N GLY A 108 -0.94 11.11 -45.08
CA GLY A 108 -1.95 10.39 -44.27
C GLY A 108 -1.47 9.64 -43.01
N ASN A 109 -0.18 9.32 -42.85
CA ASN A 109 0.33 8.65 -41.64
C ASN A 109 0.99 9.67 -40.68
N LYS A 110 0.80 9.49 -39.36
CA LYS A 110 1.41 10.30 -38.27
C LYS A 110 2.94 10.14 -38.22
N ILE A 111 3.64 10.60 -39.26
CA ILE A 111 5.10 10.68 -39.29
C ILE A 111 5.51 12.02 -38.67
N ASP A 112 6.44 11.99 -37.72
CA ASP A 112 6.88 13.18 -37.00
C ASP A 112 7.70 14.12 -37.91
N LYS A 113 7.00 15.10 -38.48
CA LYS A 113 7.53 16.22 -39.28
C LYS A 113 7.87 17.46 -38.42
N LYS A 114 7.88 17.34 -37.08
CA LYS A 114 8.10 18.48 -36.17
C LYS A 114 9.43 19.17 -36.44
N ALA A 115 9.46 20.48 -36.15
CA ALA A 115 10.67 21.31 -36.14
C ALA A 115 11.81 20.69 -35.31
N GLY A 116 11.49 20.05 -34.17
CA GLY A 116 12.47 19.37 -33.33
C GLY A 116 13.14 18.14 -33.96
N ASN A 117 12.57 17.55 -35.03
CA ASN A 117 13.13 16.41 -35.75
C ASN A 117 13.76 16.82 -37.10
N PHE A 118 13.94 18.12 -37.34
CA PHE A 118 14.30 18.67 -38.65
C PHE A 118 15.60 18.09 -39.24
N GLN A 119 16.61 17.85 -38.40
CA GLN A 119 17.90 17.29 -38.84
C GLN A 119 17.77 15.89 -39.46
N ASN A 120 16.79 15.10 -39.02
CA ASN A 120 16.58 13.74 -39.50
C ASN A 120 15.78 13.65 -40.81
N LEU A 121 15.25 14.78 -41.30
CA LEU A 121 14.43 14.83 -42.52
C LEU A 121 15.24 14.67 -43.80
N TRP A 122 16.57 14.76 -43.74
CA TRP A 122 17.42 14.94 -44.93
C TRP A 122 18.33 13.73 -45.19
N HIS A 123 18.44 13.34 -46.46
CA HIS A 123 19.59 12.59 -46.96
C HIS A 123 20.67 13.56 -47.44
N LEU A 124 21.92 13.24 -47.10
CA LEU A 124 23.10 13.93 -47.60
C LEU A 124 23.77 13.10 -48.68
N TYR A 125 24.01 13.74 -49.81
CA TYR A 125 24.86 13.23 -50.87
C TYR A 125 26.00 14.20 -51.12
N VAL A 126 27.20 13.65 -51.33
CA VAL A 126 28.40 14.42 -51.63
C VAL A 126 29.08 13.83 -52.85
N SER A 127 29.63 14.67 -53.72
CA SER A 127 30.59 14.24 -54.74
C SER A 127 31.91 14.98 -54.58
N ASN A 128 33.02 14.27 -54.76
CA ASN A 128 34.37 14.81 -54.71
C ASN A 128 35.06 14.52 -56.05
N GLY A 129 35.28 15.55 -56.88
CA GLY A 129 35.94 15.41 -58.19
C GLY A 129 35.00 15.46 -59.42
N GLY A 130 35.62 15.53 -60.61
CA GLY A 130 34.98 15.86 -61.89
C GLY A 130 34.00 14.82 -62.47
N ASP A 131 33.95 13.63 -61.89
CA ASP A 131 33.10 12.52 -62.37
C ASP A 131 31.61 12.72 -62.05
N GLY A 132 31.27 13.70 -61.21
CA GLY A 132 29.89 14.12 -60.90
C GLY A 132 29.03 13.08 -60.17
N LYS A 133 29.58 11.91 -59.80
CA LYS A 133 28.84 10.82 -59.15
C LYS A 133 28.57 11.14 -57.68
N LEU A 134 27.30 11.33 -57.34
CA LEU A 134 26.84 11.56 -55.97
C LEU A 134 26.82 10.26 -55.16
N SER A 135 27.48 10.25 -54.01
CA SER A 135 27.43 9.16 -53.03
C SER A 135 26.72 9.63 -51.76
N SER A 136 25.92 8.75 -51.14
CA SER A 136 25.36 9.03 -49.81
C SER A 136 26.50 9.19 -48.81
N SER A 137 26.41 10.19 -47.94
CA SER A 137 27.48 10.53 -47.00
C SER A 137 26.91 10.93 -45.64
N THR A 138 27.76 10.93 -44.61
CA THR A 138 27.42 11.37 -43.26
C THR A 138 27.88 12.82 -43.01
N GLN A 139 27.31 13.46 -41.98
CA GLN A 139 27.73 14.82 -41.58
C GLN A 139 29.23 14.87 -41.26
N PHE A 140 29.74 13.85 -40.57
CA PHE A 140 31.15 13.73 -40.20
C PHE A 140 32.08 13.64 -41.43
N GLU A 141 31.68 12.88 -42.45
CA GLU A 141 32.44 12.78 -43.70
C GLU A 141 32.48 14.12 -44.46
N LEU A 142 31.35 14.83 -44.53
CA LEU A 142 31.29 16.18 -45.12
C LEU A 142 32.23 17.16 -44.39
N GLU A 143 32.18 17.16 -43.05
CA GLU A 143 33.04 17.98 -42.19
C GLU A 143 34.53 17.70 -42.43
N LYS A 144 34.90 16.42 -42.53
CA LYS A 144 36.27 15.99 -42.85
C LYS A 144 36.69 16.41 -44.27
N LEU A 145 35.78 16.36 -45.24
CA LEU A 145 36.05 16.78 -46.62
C LEU A 145 36.25 18.30 -46.76
N ILE A 146 35.43 19.10 -46.05
CA ILE A 146 35.59 20.55 -45.98
C ILE A 146 36.86 20.93 -45.20
N GLY A 147 37.20 20.14 -44.18
CA GLY A 147 38.32 20.42 -43.27
C GLY A 147 37.89 21.25 -42.04
N GLN A 148 36.61 21.19 -41.68
CA GLN A 148 36.04 21.85 -40.51
C GLN A 148 35.15 20.87 -39.76
N ASN A 149 35.51 20.55 -38.52
CA ASN A 149 34.72 19.68 -37.66
C ASN A 149 33.57 20.46 -37.01
N GLU A 150 32.47 19.75 -36.70
CA GLU A 150 31.29 20.29 -36.01
C GLU A 150 30.69 21.55 -36.64
N LEU A 151 30.62 21.59 -37.97
CA LEU A 151 30.03 22.70 -38.73
C LEU A 151 28.64 23.07 -38.21
N SER A 152 27.82 22.09 -37.82
CA SER A 152 26.48 22.34 -37.27
C SER A 152 26.45 23.17 -35.97
N ARG A 153 27.54 23.13 -35.21
CA ARG A 153 27.70 23.88 -33.96
C ARG A 153 28.27 25.27 -34.24
N TYR A 154 29.23 25.34 -35.15
CA TYR A 154 30.07 26.52 -35.39
C TYR A 154 29.52 27.49 -36.42
N TYR A 155 28.64 27.02 -37.31
CA TYR A 155 28.09 27.83 -38.40
C TYR A 155 27.47 29.15 -37.90
N ASN A 156 26.60 29.08 -36.89
CA ASN A 156 25.93 30.26 -36.33
C ASN A 156 26.78 31.06 -35.33
N LEU A 157 27.96 30.55 -34.95
CA LEU A 157 28.88 31.24 -34.04
C LEU A 157 29.88 32.11 -34.79
N PHE A 158 30.39 31.65 -35.95
CA PHE A 158 31.42 32.40 -36.68
C PHE A 158 31.35 32.35 -38.21
N TYR A 159 30.36 31.70 -38.83
CA TYR A 159 30.14 31.80 -40.28
C TYR A 159 28.95 32.68 -40.64
N TYR A 160 27.89 32.71 -39.82
CA TYR A 160 26.62 33.35 -40.13
C TYR A 160 26.15 34.32 -39.04
N VAL A 161 25.94 35.58 -39.44
CA VAL A 161 25.26 36.61 -38.65
C VAL A 161 23.81 36.70 -39.13
N ARG A 162 22.86 36.37 -38.26
CA ARG A 162 21.41 36.36 -38.53
C ARG A 162 20.76 37.73 -38.35
N GLN A 163 19.66 37.98 -39.07
CA GLN A 163 18.89 39.22 -39.03
C GLN A 163 18.20 39.48 -37.67
N GLU A 164 17.61 38.46 -37.03
CA GLU A 164 16.76 38.64 -35.81
C GLU A 164 17.45 38.25 -34.49
N ASP A 165 18.59 37.55 -34.51
CA ASP A 165 19.11 36.83 -33.34
C ASP A 165 20.59 37.11 -33.01
N THR A 166 21.08 38.31 -33.32
CA THR A 166 22.48 38.68 -33.00
C THR A 166 22.70 38.72 -31.48
N THR A 167 21.77 39.30 -30.71
CA THR A 167 21.97 39.60 -29.27
C THR A 167 21.80 38.44 -28.30
N HIS A 168 21.25 37.30 -28.73
CA HIS A 168 20.93 36.21 -27.82
C HIS A 168 22.16 35.57 -27.17
N PHE A 169 23.28 35.46 -27.88
CA PHE A 169 24.55 35.00 -27.31
C PHE A 169 24.96 35.87 -26.11
N LEU A 170 24.93 37.20 -26.28
CA LEU A 170 25.25 38.14 -25.23
C LEU A 170 24.22 38.09 -24.09
N LYS A 171 22.93 37.87 -24.34
CA LYS A 171 21.93 37.82 -23.26
C LYS A 171 22.06 36.61 -22.31
N ARG A 172 22.85 35.58 -22.65
CA ARG A 172 23.11 34.41 -21.77
C ARG A 172 23.92 34.80 -20.53
N SER A 173 23.93 33.96 -19.50
CA SER A 173 24.76 34.19 -18.31
C SER A 173 26.26 34.08 -18.63
N GLU A 174 27.12 34.73 -17.84
CA GLU A 174 28.59 34.72 -18.05
C GLU A 174 29.17 33.29 -18.13
N LYS A 175 28.62 32.36 -17.34
CA LYS A 175 29.00 30.94 -17.35
C LYS A 175 28.53 30.22 -18.61
N GLU A 176 27.32 30.51 -19.09
CA GLU A 176 26.80 29.91 -20.32
C GLU A 176 27.57 30.40 -21.55
N ARG A 177 27.90 31.69 -21.61
CA ARG A 177 28.76 32.27 -22.66
C ARG A 177 30.13 31.61 -22.68
N LEU A 178 30.78 31.50 -21.52
CA LEU A 178 32.04 30.77 -21.40
C LEU A 178 31.88 29.32 -21.80
N SER A 179 30.81 28.65 -21.38
CA SER A 179 30.59 27.26 -21.75
C SER A 179 30.45 27.10 -23.26
N GLU A 180 29.75 28.00 -23.95
CA GLU A 180 29.52 27.96 -25.39
C GLU A 180 30.79 28.28 -26.17
N ILE A 181 31.63 29.20 -25.69
CA ILE A 181 32.95 29.46 -26.25
C ILE A 181 33.89 28.28 -25.97
N SER A 182 33.97 27.78 -24.73
CA SER A 182 34.86 26.65 -24.34
C SER A 182 34.54 25.38 -25.12
N ARG A 183 33.24 25.18 -25.36
CA ARG A 183 32.68 24.15 -26.21
C ARG A 183 33.30 24.12 -27.62
N LEU A 184 33.75 25.26 -28.15
CA LEU A 184 34.39 25.35 -29.47
C LEU A 184 35.79 24.73 -29.55
N PHE A 185 36.40 24.40 -28.41
CA PHE A 185 37.84 24.08 -28.34
C PHE A 185 38.15 22.74 -27.68
N ASP A 186 37.28 21.76 -27.94
CA ASP A 186 37.51 20.33 -27.69
C ASP A 186 37.74 19.91 -26.22
N THR A 187 37.46 20.75 -25.22
CA THR A 187 37.55 20.36 -23.80
C THR A 187 36.42 19.43 -23.34
N VAL A 188 35.63 18.90 -24.26
CA VAL A 188 34.42 18.12 -23.95
C VAL A 188 34.80 16.77 -23.34
N GLU A 189 35.87 16.15 -23.83
CA GLU A 189 36.36 14.87 -23.32
C GLU A 189 36.89 15.02 -21.88
N GLU A 190 37.70 16.05 -21.63
CA GLU A 190 38.27 16.37 -20.33
C GLU A 190 37.19 16.78 -19.32
N GLU A 191 36.20 17.57 -19.74
CA GLU A 191 35.06 17.92 -18.90
C GLU A 191 34.22 16.68 -18.53
N ASN A 192 34.06 15.73 -19.45
CA ASN A 192 33.36 14.47 -19.18
C ASN A 192 34.19 13.54 -18.28
N ALA A 193 35.51 13.51 -18.44
CA ALA A 193 36.42 12.81 -17.54
C ALA A 193 36.32 13.38 -16.11
N LEU A 194 36.31 14.72 -15.97
CA LEU A 194 36.14 15.39 -14.68
C LEU A 194 34.79 15.05 -14.02
N LYS A 195 33.69 15.05 -14.78
CA LYS A 195 32.38 14.59 -14.26
C LYS A 195 32.40 13.13 -13.80
N THR A 196 33.13 12.28 -14.51
CA THR A 196 33.28 10.86 -14.15
C THR A 196 34.05 10.71 -12.85
N ILE A 197 35.14 11.48 -12.67
CA ILE A 197 35.92 11.55 -11.42
C ILE A 197 35.06 12.04 -10.26
N ASP A 198 34.28 13.10 -10.45
CA ASP A 198 33.38 13.63 -9.42
C ASP A 198 32.32 12.62 -9.01
N THR A 199 31.79 11.86 -9.97
CA THR A 199 30.83 10.79 -9.70
C THR A 199 31.47 9.65 -8.91
N ALA A 200 32.69 9.24 -9.28
CA ALA A 200 33.45 8.25 -8.53
C ALA A 200 33.74 8.72 -7.10
N ARG A 201 34.12 9.99 -6.92
CA ARG A 201 34.37 10.59 -5.61
C ARG A 201 33.13 10.57 -4.72
N LYS A 202 31.95 10.90 -5.26
CA LYS A 202 30.67 10.80 -4.53
C LYS A 202 30.34 9.37 -4.10
N ARG A 203 30.65 8.36 -4.93
CA ARG A 203 30.45 6.95 -4.57
C ARG A 203 31.40 6.53 -3.44
N VAL A 204 32.67 6.92 -3.54
CA VAL A 204 33.68 6.62 -2.52
C VAL A 204 33.33 7.28 -1.18
N SER A 205 32.85 8.52 -1.18
CA SER A 205 32.44 9.19 0.06
C SER A 205 31.22 8.53 0.72
N LEU A 206 30.28 8.01 -0.06
CA LEU A 206 29.14 7.24 0.45
C LEU A 206 29.60 5.91 1.07
N ILE A 207 30.48 5.17 0.39
CA ILE A 207 31.05 3.91 0.91
C ILE A 207 31.80 4.18 2.22
N LYS A 208 32.59 5.25 2.28
CA LYS A 208 33.30 5.69 3.49
C LYS A 208 32.34 5.92 4.64
N LYS A 209 31.29 6.72 4.43
CA LYS A 209 30.29 7.03 5.46
C LYS A 209 29.59 5.78 5.98
N ASN A 210 29.21 4.86 5.10
CA ASN A 210 28.58 3.60 5.50
C ASN A 210 29.52 2.74 6.35
N LEU A 211 30.78 2.64 5.94
CA LEU A 211 31.80 1.90 6.69
C LEU A 211 32.10 2.55 8.05
N GLU A 212 32.15 3.88 8.13
CA GLU A 212 32.28 4.62 9.39
C GLU A 212 31.13 4.29 10.35
N THR A 213 29.88 4.30 9.88
CA THR A 213 28.71 3.93 10.70
C THR A 213 28.83 2.50 11.22
N SER A 214 29.12 1.53 10.35
CA SER A 214 29.27 0.12 10.76
C SER A 214 30.43 -0.07 11.76
N MET A 215 31.53 0.67 11.61
CA MET A 215 32.64 0.66 12.56
C MET A 215 32.24 1.26 13.92
N THR A 216 31.43 2.33 13.95
CA THR A 216 30.96 2.92 15.21
C THR A 216 30.02 1.99 15.97
N GLU A 217 29.11 1.30 15.27
CA GLU A 217 28.22 0.30 15.86
C GLU A 217 29.02 -0.87 16.44
N LEU A 218 29.96 -1.41 15.68
CA LEU A 218 30.79 -2.53 16.10
C LEU A 218 31.70 -2.17 17.29
N LYS A 219 32.27 -0.95 17.30
CA LYS A 219 33.05 -0.45 18.46
C LYS A 219 32.20 -0.36 19.72
N ARG A 220 30.94 0.10 19.63
CA ARG A 220 30.01 0.15 20.76
C ARG A 220 29.73 -1.24 21.33
N GLU A 221 29.61 -2.25 20.48
CA GLU A 221 29.42 -3.64 20.91
C GLU A 221 30.67 -4.24 21.54
N LEU A 222 31.86 -3.87 21.07
CA LEU A 222 33.14 -4.37 21.59
C LEU A 222 33.59 -3.70 22.91
N SER A 223 33.05 -2.53 23.26
CA SER A 223 33.36 -1.82 24.52
C SER A 223 32.74 -2.44 25.78
N ILE A 224 31.96 -3.51 25.63
CA ILE A 224 31.35 -4.24 26.74
C ILE A 224 32.42 -5.15 27.36
N ASN A 225 32.78 -4.89 28.62
CA ASN A 225 33.76 -5.67 29.35
C ASN A 225 33.14 -7.02 29.75
N ILE A 226 33.67 -8.13 29.23
CA ILE A 226 33.21 -9.47 29.58
C ILE A 226 34.41 -10.29 30.03
N SER A 227 34.30 -10.83 31.24
CA SER A 227 35.25 -11.77 31.79
C SER A 227 35.36 -13.02 30.91
N LEU A 228 36.58 -13.48 30.67
CA LEU A 228 36.83 -14.73 29.95
C LEU A 228 36.12 -15.88 30.68
N HIS A 229 35.23 -16.58 29.96
CA HIS A 229 34.60 -17.80 30.45
C HIS A 229 35.24 -19.01 29.76
N GLU A 230 35.53 -20.06 30.54
CA GLU A 230 36.07 -21.32 30.05
C GLU A 230 35.10 -22.03 29.09
N PRO A 231 35.60 -22.88 28.17
CA PRO A 231 34.76 -23.67 27.28
C PRO A 231 33.78 -24.54 28.08
N ALA A 232 32.49 -24.36 27.85
CA ALA A 232 31.44 -25.17 28.46
C ALA A 232 30.87 -26.17 27.43
N PRO A 233 30.56 -27.41 27.83
CA PRO A 233 29.92 -28.38 26.94
C PRO A 233 28.48 -27.97 26.59
N TYR A 234 28.06 -28.26 25.36
CA TYR A 234 26.68 -28.05 24.92
C TYR A 234 25.74 -29.10 25.52
N ILE A 235 24.62 -28.62 26.09
CA ILE A 235 23.51 -29.45 26.55
C ILE A 235 22.23 -28.94 25.88
N ARG A 236 21.39 -29.86 25.41
CA ARG A 236 20.05 -29.56 24.88
C ARG A 236 19.01 -29.83 25.97
N LEU A 237 18.30 -28.80 26.42
CA LEU A 237 17.32 -28.90 27.50
C LEU A 237 15.96 -29.42 27.01
N PHE A 238 15.57 -29.07 25.77
CA PHE A 238 14.27 -29.36 25.19
C PHE A 238 14.41 -30.04 23.81
N PRO A 239 14.65 -31.36 23.75
CA PRO A 239 14.91 -32.06 22.49
C PRO A 239 13.72 -32.07 21.51
N ASN A 240 12.50 -32.00 22.03
CA ASN A 240 11.25 -32.06 21.26
C ASN A 240 10.61 -30.68 21.05
N MET A 241 11.36 -29.60 21.26
CA MET A 241 10.91 -28.23 21.02
C MET A 241 11.88 -27.49 20.13
N ASP A 242 11.33 -26.60 19.31
CA ASP A 242 12.10 -25.69 18.47
C ASP A 242 12.30 -24.37 19.24
N VAL A 243 13.45 -24.27 19.90
CA VAL A 243 13.83 -23.13 20.72
C VAL A 243 15.20 -22.65 20.24
N SER A 244 15.22 -21.48 19.61
CA SER A 244 16.40 -20.94 18.92
C SER A 244 17.65 -20.82 19.79
N TRP A 245 17.50 -20.56 21.09
CA TRP A 245 18.62 -20.49 22.04
C TRP A 245 19.04 -21.85 22.61
N ASP A 246 18.28 -22.92 22.38
CA ASP A 246 18.60 -24.27 22.86
C ASP A 246 19.35 -25.13 21.83
N GLU A 247 19.53 -24.63 20.60
CA GLU A 247 20.30 -25.28 19.55
C GLU A 247 21.81 -25.33 19.84
N ALA A 248 22.54 -26.17 19.11
CA ALA A 248 23.99 -26.27 19.25
C ALA A 248 24.70 -24.99 18.76
N GLU A 249 24.27 -24.42 17.64
CA GLU A 249 24.83 -23.18 17.09
C GLU A 249 23.90 -21.99 17.37
N VAL A 250 24.04 -21.39 18.55
CA VAL A 250 23.25 -20.21 18.95
C VAL A 250 23.89 -18.92 18.45
N LEU A 251 23.16 -18.16 17.65
CA LEU A 251 23.53 -16.80 17.24
C LEU A 251 23.10 -15.78 18.29
N ILE A 252 24.07 -15.19 18.99
CA ILE A 252 23.82 -14.15 19.99
C ILE A 252 24.25 -12.81 19.41
N GLU A 253 23.26 -12.05 18.95
CA GLU A 253 23.48 -10.80 18.20
C GLU A 253 24.13 -9.70 19.06
N ASN A 254 23.63 -9.51 20.28
CA ASN A 254 24.03 -8.43 21.17
C ASN A 254 23.85 -8.82 22.65
N GLN A 255 24.32 -7.95 23.56
CA GLN A 255 24.24 -8.19 24.99
C GLN A 255 22.79 -8.32 25.49
N LYS A 256 21.84 -7.55 24.93
CA LYS A 256 20.43 -7.67 25.31
C LYS A 256 19.85 -9.04 24.95
N ALA A 257 20.21 -9.57 23.77
CA ALA A 257 19.79 -10.90 23.35
C ALA A 257 20.35 -11.96 24.30
N LYS A 258 21.62 -11.84 24.71
CA LYS A 258 22.21 -12.69 25.75
C LYS A 258 21.43 -12.58 27.08
N ASP A 259 21.20 -11.36 27.56
CA ASP A 259 20.56 -11.12 28.85
C ASP A 259 19.12 -11.66 28.87
N ASN A 260 18.39 -11.53 27.75
CA ASN A 260 17.06 -12.11 27.57
C ASN A 260 17.09 -13.65 27.64
N ILE A 261 18.06 -14.29 26.98
CA ILE A 261 18.22 -15.75 27.02
C ILE A 261 18.56 -16.19 28.45
N ILE A 262 19.47 -15.49 29.13
CA ILE A 262 19.83 -15.79 30.52
C ILE A 262 18.64 -15.61 31.45
N PHE A 263 17.84 -14.55 31.28
CA PHE A 263 16.63 -14.33 32.06
C PHE A 263 15.61 -15.46 31.87
N GLU A 264 15.40 -15.91 30.63
CA GLU A 264 14.53 -17.06 30.35
C GLU A 264 15.05 -18.35 31.00
N LEU A 265 16.37 -18.61 30.94
CA LEU A 265 16.98 -19.76 31.62
C LEU A 265 16.84 -19.66 33.15
N GLN A 266 17.01 -18.48 33.73
CA GLN A 266 16.81 -18.23 35.17
C GLN A 266 15.35 -18.45 35.58
N ARG A 267 14.41 -18.01 34.75
CA ARG A 267 12.97 -18.25 34.92
C ARG A 267 12.62 -19.74 34.90
N ILE A 268 13.22 -20.51 34.00
CA ILE A 268 13.07 -21.98 33.97
C ILE A 268 13.69 -22.61 35.23
N ASP A 269 14.89 -22.19 35.61
CA ASP A 269 15.61 -22.68 36.79
C ASP A 269 14.83 -22.44 38.09
N ALA A 270 14.23 -21.26 38.25
CA ALA A 270 13.42 -20.90 39.40
C ALA A 270 12.23 -21.87 39.60
N ILE A 271 11.55 -22.26 38.51
CA ILE A 271 10.45 -23.22 38.56
C ILE A 271 10.97 -24.63 38.86
N VAL A 272 12.10 -25.03 38.27
CA VAL A 272 12.70 -26.35 38.50
C VAL A 272 13.15 -26.52 39.95
N LYS A 273 13.70 -25.48 40.57
CA LYS A 273 14.07 -25.44 41.99
C LYS A 273 12.86 -25.60 42.91
N HIS A 274 11.74 -24.97 42.57
CA HIS A 274 10.49 -25.00 43.35
C HIS A 274 9.41 -25.94 42.77
N ARG A 275 9.80 -26.93 41.95
CA ARG A 275 8.86 -27.75 41.16
C ARG A 275 7.81 -28.49 42.00
N HIS A 276 8.18 -29.01 43.16
CA HIS A 276 7.25 -29.74 44.03
C HIS A 276 6.21 -28.81 44.66
N GLU A 277 6.63 -27.59 45.01
CA GLU A 277 5.79 -26.52 45.53
C GLU A 277 4.85 -26.00 44.45
N PHE A 278 5.35 -25.77 43.23
CA PHE A 278 4.56 -25.38 42.07
C PHE A 278 3.48 -26.41 41.70
N ILE A 279 3.84 -27.70 41.61
CA ILE A 279 2.90 -28.79 41.32
C ILE A 279 1.79 -28.82 42.37
N ARG A 280 2.15 -28.69 43.66
CA ARG A 280 1.19 -28.68 44.76
C ARG A 280 0.24 -27.49 44.66
N TYR A 281 0.78 -26.28 44.51
CA TYR A 281 0.02 -25.04 44.32
C TYR A 281 -1.01 -25.18 43.18
N ARG A 282 -0.57 -25.67 42.02
CA ARG A 282 -1.42 -25.86 40.85
C ARG A 282 -2.49 -26.93 41.05
N LYS A 283 -2.20 -28.01 41.79
CA LYS A 283 -3.22 -29.04 42.14
C LYS A 283 -4.35 -28.45 42.97
N PHE A 284 -4.03 -27.67 44.01
CA PHE A 284 -5.03 -27.01 44.85
C PHE A 284 -5.89 -26.00 44.06
N LEU A 285 -5.26 -25.19 43.19
CA LEU A 285 -5.99 -24.28 42.32
C LEU A 285 -6.90 -25.02 41.32
N HIS A 286 -6.42 -26.12 40.76
CA HIS A 286 -7.20 -26.93 39.83
C HIS A 286 -8.45 -27.50 40.50
N VAL A 287 -8.32 -28.06 41.72
CA VAL A 287 -9.48 -28.55 42.49
C VAL A 287 -10.45 -27.41 42.82
N ALA A 288 -9.95 -26.26 43.28
CA ALA A 288 -10.79 -25.09 43.56
C ALA A 288 -11.52 -24.53 42.32
N ALA A 289 -11.00 -24.78 41.12
CA ALA A 289 -11.61 -24.35 39.86
C ALA A 289 -12.71 -25.30 39.35
N GLN A 290 -12.81 -26.53 39.86
CA GLN A 290 -13.81 -27.52 39.41
C GLN A 290 -15.20 -27.26 40.02
N THR A 291 -15.84 -26.15 39.62
CA THR A 291 -17.13 -25.69 40.15
C THR A 291 -18.20 -26.77 40.19
N ASP A 292 -18.35 -27.54 39.11
CA ASP A 292 -19.42 -28.54 39.01
C ASP A 292 -19.20 -29.72 39.95
N THR A 293 -17.93 -30.10 40.17
CA THR A 293 -17.58 -31.17 41.11
C THR A 293 -17.75 -30.72 42.55
N LEU A 294 -17.34 -29.48 42.87
CA LEU A 294 -17.57 -28.88 44.17
C LEU A 294 -19.07 -28.73 44.47
N LEU A 295 -19.86 -28.25 43.49
CA LEU A 295 -21.30 -28.12 43.59
C LEU A 295 -21.99 -29.48 43.78
N SER A 296 -21.60 -30.49 42.99
CA SER A 296 -22.09 -31.86 43.17
C SER A 296 -21.78 -32.37 44.58
N THR A 297 -20.59 -32.09 45.10
CA THR A 297 -20.21 -32.47 46.48
C THR A 297 -21.13 -31.83 47.52
N LEU A 298 -21.51 -30.56 47.39
CA LEU A 298 -22.44 -29.90 48.31
C LEU A 298 -23.81 -30.59 48.36
N TYR A 299 -24.30 -31.09 47.22
CA TYR A 299 -25.62 -31.71 47.13
C TYR A 299 -25.65 -33.20 47.49
N ILE A 300 -24.63 -33.99 47.14
CA ILE A 300 -24.72 -35.46 47.23
C ILE A 300 -23.78 -36.10 48.27
N CYS A 301 -22.78 -35.39 48.79
CA CYS A 301 -21.76 -35.95 49.69
C CYS A 301 -22.37 -36.73 50.87
N ARG A 302 -23.35 -36.15 51.56
CA ARG A 302 -23.98 -36.72 52.76
C ARG A 302 -24.78 -38.00 52.50
N TRP A 303 -25.23 -38.21 51.26
CA TRP A 303 -26.13 -39.29 50.87
C TRP A 303 -25.53 -40.26 49.87
N LEU A 304 -24.20 -40.22 49.62
CA LEU A 304 -23.54 -41.06 48.61
C LEU A 304 -23.91 -42.55 48.70
N ASN A 305 -24.07 -43.08 49.91
CA ASN A 305 -24.39 -44.50 50.12
C ASN A 305 -25.89 -44.82 50.01
N SER A 306 -26.77 -43.81 49.98
CA SER A 306 -28.23 -43.95 49.97
C SER A 306 -28.93 -43.26 48.80
N LEU A 307 -28.19 -42.75 47.80
CA LEU A 307 -28.75 -42.08 46.62
C LEU A 307 -29.80 -42.93 45.90
N ASP A 308 -29.52 -44.22 45.71
CA ASP A 308 -30.43 -45.14 45.02
C ASP A 308 -31.71 -45.39 45.81
N GLU A 309 -31.60 -45.42 47.14
CA GLU A 309 -32.73 -45.60 48.04
C GLU A 309 -33.61 -44.34 48.09
N ILE A 310 -33.01 -43.15 48.13
CA ILE A 310 -33.70 -41.86 48.06
C ILE A 310 -34.50 -41.77 46.75
N VAL A 311 -33.89 -42.17 45.62
CA VAL A 311 -34.57 -42.14 44.33
C VAL A 311 -35.77 -43.08 44.30
N LYS A 312 -35.59 -44.33 44.76
CA LYS A 312 -36.68 -45.31 44.85
C LYS A 312 -37.82 -44.82 45.77
N ASN A 313 -37.49 -44.29 46.94
CA ASN A 313 -38.47 -43.79 47.91
C ASN A 313 -39.27 -42.62 47.36
N TYR A 314 -38.64 -41.68 46.66
CA TYR A 314 -39.33 -40.54 46.05
C TYR A 314 -40.23 -40.95 44.88
N GLN A 315 -39.77 -41.85 44.00
CA GLN A 315 -40.61 -42.40 42.93
C GLN A 315 -41.82 -43.15 43.49
N PHE A 316 -41.62 -43.94 44.56
CA PHE A 316 -42.71 -44.62 45.23
C PHE A 316 -43.70 -43.63 45.87
N LYS A 317 -43.23 -42.56 46.52
CA LYS A 317 -44.07 -41.45 47.01
C LYS A 317 -44.95 -40.86 45.90
N VAL A 318 -44.38 -40.56 44.74
CA VAL A 318 -45.14 -40.03 43.59
C VAL A 318 -46.23 -41.01 43.16
N SER A 319 -45.91 -42.31 43.09
CA SER A 319 -46.91 -43.34 42.75
C SER A 319 -48.06 -43.42 43.76
N LEU A 320 -47.79 -43.24 45.06
CA LEU A 320 -48.81 -43.26 46.10
C LEU A 320 -49.69 -42.00 46.10
N ILE A 321 -49.12 -40.84 45.76
CA ILE A 321 -49.89 -39.60 45.58
C ILE A 321 -50.83 -39.73 44.37
N GLN A 322 -50.34 -40.29 43.26
CA GLN A 322 -51.16 -40.60 42.08
C GLN A 322 -52.31 -41.54 42.44
N LEU A 323 -52.01 -42.61 43.19
CA LEU A 323 -53.00 -43.58 43.65
C LEU A 323 -54.07 -42.94 44.56
N LEU A 324 -53.68 -42.02 45.45
CA LEU A 324 -54.65 -41.29 46.29
C LEU A 324 -55.65 -40.48 45.45
N ALA A 325 -55.20 -39.83 44.38
CA ALA A 325 -56.07 -39.10 43.46
C ALA A 325 -56.99 -40.07 42.67
N ASP A 326 -56.49 -41.24 42.29
CA ASP A 326 -57.27 -42.26 41.60
C ASP A 326 -58.34 -42.93 42.49
N LEU A 327 -58.16 -42.91 43.81
CA LEU A 327 -59.10 -43.43 44.82
C LEU A 327 -60.16 -42.42 45.26
N GLU A 328 -60.23 -41.22 44.66
CA GLU A 328 -61.37 -40.33 44.80
C GLU A 328 -62.58 -40.91 44.07
N ILE A 329 -63.75 -40.90 44.71
CA ILE A 329 -64.91 -41.68 44.23
C ILE A 329 -65.39 -41.25 42.83
N ASP A 330 -65.36 -39.95 42.52
CA ASP A 330 -65.77 -39.46 41.20
C ASP A 330 -64.77 -39.89 40.11
N SER A 331 -63.46 -39.71 40.37
CA SER A 331 -62.37 -40.17 39.50
C SER A 331 -62.42 -41.69 39.25
N LEU A 332 -62.73 -42.46 40.30
CA LEU A 332 -62.82 -43.91 40.26
C LEU A 332 -63.99 -44.40 39.40
N LEU A 333 -65.13 -43.73 39.46
CA LEU A 333 -66.32 -44.12 38.71
C LEU A 333 -66.22 -43.77 37.20
N GLU A 334 -65.31 -42.88 36.83
CA GLU A 334 -65.09 -42.46 35.43
C GLU A 334 -63.95 -43.24 34.72
N LYS A 335 -62.90 -43.64 35.44
CA LYS A 335 -61.74 -44.35 34.87
C LYS A 335 -62.01 -45.84 34.62
N LYS A 336 -61.46 -46.39 33.53
CA LYS A 336 -61.64 -47.82 33.16
C LYS A 336 -60.89 -48.82 34.07
N SER A 337 -59.75 -48.44 34.67
CA SER A 337 -58.94 -49.34 35.51
C SER A 337 -58.06 -48.57 36.50
N ILE A 338 -57.83 -49.14 37.69
CA ILE A 338 -56.78 -48.69 38.64
C ILE A 338 -55.58 -49.62 38.49
N GLN A 339 -54.36 -49.08 38.47
CA GLN A 339 -53.13 -49.89 38.47
C GLN A 339 -52.90 -50.55 39.85
N SER A 340 -52.63 -51.85 39.86
CA SER A 340 -52.58 -52.70 41.08
C SER A 340 -51.27 -52.68 41.85
N ASP A 341 -50.16 -52.27 41.22
CA ASP A 341 -48.83 -52.64 41.72
C ASP A 341 -48.48 -51.93 43.04
N SER A 342 -48.73 -50.63 43.16
CA SER A 342 -48.49 -49.89 44.42
C SER A 342 -49.46 -50.26 45.55
N LEU A 343 -50.69 -50.71 45.22
CA LEU A 343 -51.66 -51.21 46.19
C LEU A 343 -51.25 -52.57 46.75
N SER A 344 -50.76 -53.46 45.91
CA SER A 344 -50.31 -54.80 46.31
C SER A 344 -49.11 -54.76 47.26
N ILE A 345 -48.21 -53.78 47.10
CA ILE A 345 -47.07 -53.55 47.99
C ILE A 345 -47.52 -53.03 49.36
N LEU A 346 -48.59 -52.22 49.41
CA LEU A 346 -49.04 -51.54 50.62
C LEU A 346 -50.07 -52.35 51.42
N LEU A 347 -50.84 -53.19 50.73
CA LEU A 347 -51.87 -54.07 51.29
C LEU A 347 -51.81 -55.45 50.61
N PRO A 348 -50.89 -56.34 51.03
CA PRO A 348 -50.72 -57.66 50.41
C PRO A 348 -51.97 -58.53 50.47
N ASP A 349 -52.77 -58.38 51.54
CA ASP A 349 -53.97 -59.18 51.80
C ASP A 349 -55.27 -58.52 51.28
N PHE A 350 -55.18 -57.47 50.45
CA PHE A 350 -56.36 -56.78 49.93
C PHE A 350 -56.99 -57.55 48.76
N ASP A 351 -58.25 -57.94 48.92
CA ASP A 351 -59.04 -58.59 47.86
C ASP A 351 -59.43 -57.58 46.77
N PHE A 352 -58.56 -57.47 45.78
CA PHE A 352 -58.74 -56.58 44.64
C PHE A 352 -59.90 -57.00 43.75
N GLU A 353 -60.23 -58.29 43.69
CA GLU A 353 -61.31 -58.82 42.85
C GLU A 353 -62.67 -58.45 43.44
N SER A 354 -62.85 -58.60 44.76
CA SER A 354 -64.04 -58.12 45.48
C SER A 354 -64.18 -56.60 45.39
N PHE A 355 -63.07 -55.86 45.52
CA PHE A 355 -63.08 -54.41 45.36
C PHE A 355 -63.50 -53.97 43.95
N GLN A 356 -62.94 -54.57 42.89
CA GLN A 356 -63.34 -54.27 41.51
C GLN A 356 -64.80 -54.61 41.24
N THR A 357 -65.29 -55.73 41.78
CA THR A 357 -66.68 -56.15 41.66
C THR A 357 -67.60 -55.08 42.26
N ARG A 358 -67.30 -54.62 43.48
CA ARG A 358 -68.12 -53.60 44.17
C ARG A 358 -68.07 -52.23 43.49
N VAL A 359 -66.93 -51.85 42.90
CA VAL A 359 -66.83 -50.65 42.06
C VAL A 359 -67.67 -50.81 40.78
N SER A 360 -67.67 -51.99 40.17
CA SER A 360 -68.47 -52.26 38.96
C SER A 360 -69.97 -52.21 39.23
N GLU A 361 -70.44 -52.74 40.36
CA GLU A 361 -71.84 -52.68 40.81
C GLU A 361 -72.31 -51.21 40.95
N VAL A 362 -71.50 -50.36 41.59
CA VAL A 362 -71.83 -48.93 41.74
C VAL A 362 -71.80 -48.19 40.39
N ARG A 363 -70.89 -48.55 39.47
CA ARG A 363 -70.88 -48.00 38.11
C ARG A 363 -72.12 -48.40 37.32
N GLU A 364 -72.57 -49.65 37.44
CA GLU A 364 -73.79 -50.12 36.80
C GLU A 364 -75.03 -49.43 37.37
N ALA A 365 -75.12 -49.30 38.70
CA ALA A 365 -76.17 -48.53 39.36
C ALA A 365 -76.20 -47.05 38.87
N LYS A 366 -75.03 -46.40 38.73
CA LYS A 366 -74.91 -45.05 38.15
C LYS A 366 -75.45 -44.99 36.72
N LYS A 367 -75.08 -45.95 35.86
CA LYS A 367 -75.56 -46.02 34.47
C LYS A 367 -77.06 -46.22 34.40
N GLN A 368 -77.58 -47.16 35.20
CA GLN A 368 -79.01 -47.45 35.26
C GLN A 368 -79.79 -46.21 35.67
N ILE A 369 -79.38 -45.52 36.74
CA ILE A 369 -80.06 -44.30 37.19
C ILE A 369 -79.98 -43.17 36.18
N ASN A 370 -78.82 -42.94 35.55
CA ASN A 370 -78.70 -41.92 34.52
C ASN A 370 -79.65 -42.21 33.34
N SER A 371 -79.76 -43.48 32.93
CA SER A 371 -80.69 -43.88 31.86
C SER A 371 -82.16 -43.75 32.28
N THR A 372 -82.53 -44.22 33.47
CA THR A 372 -83.88 -44.15 34.01
C THR A 372 -84.31 -42.70 34.25
N ALA A 373 -83.43 -41.87 34.80
CA ALA A 373 -83.66 -40.44 34.99
C ALA A 373 -83.86 -39.72 33.65
N SER A 374 -83.06 -40.03 32.64
CA SER A 374 -83.21 -39.43 31.31
C SER A 374 -84.55 -39.81 30.67
N ILE A 375 -84.92 -41.09 30.68
CA ILE A 375 -86.20 -41.58 30.13
C ILE A 375 -87.38 -40.96 30.89
N CYS A 376 -87.33 -40.95 32.21
CA CYS A 376 -88.40 -40.35 33.02
C CYS A 376 -88.50 -38.83 32.80
N GLN A 377 -87.40 -38.10 32.66
CA GLN A 377 -87.45 -36.67 32.32
C GLN A 377 -88.04 -36.42 30.94
N GLN A 378 -87.67 -37.20 29.92
CA GLN A 378 -88.31 -37.10 28.60
C GLN A 378 -89.82 -37.36 28.68
N LEU A 379 -90.24 -38.35 29.46
CA LEU A 379 -91.66 -38.62 29.71
C LEU A 379 -92.35 -37.44 30.41
N LEU A 380 -91.71 -36.84 31.42
CA LEU A 380 -92.23 -35.65 32.11
C LEU A 380 -92.34 -34.44 31.18
N ASP A 381 -91.37 -34.23 30.29
CA ASP A 381 -91.36 -33.15 29.30
C ASP A 381 -92.44 -33.32 28.23
N ILE A 382 -92.57 -34.52 27.65
CA ILE A 382 -93.64 -34.83 26.70
C ILE A 382 -94.99 -34.60 27.36
N ARG A 383 -95.13 -35.03 28.61
CA ARG A 383 -96.35 -34.91 29.39
C ARG A 383 -96.67 -33.47 29.75
N ALA A 384 -95.68 -32.63 30.07
CA ALA A 384 -95.87 -31.20 30.26
C ALA A 384 -96.32 -30.49 28.97
N LYS A 385 -95.71 -30.85 27.82
CA LYS A 385 -96.13 -30.35 26.51
C LYS A 385 -97.57 -30.76 26.18
N LEU A 386 -97.92 -32.01 26.45
CA LEU A 386 -99.28 -32.52 26.28
C LEU A 386 -100.28 -31.74 27.14
N VAL A 387 -100.00 -31.55 28.44
CA VAL A 387 -100.86 -30.74 29.32
C VAL A 387 -101.08 -29.31 28.79
N ASN A 388 -100.04 -28.68 28.24
CA ASN A 388 -100.17 -27.33 27.65
C ASN A 388 -101.05 -27.31 26.39
N VAL A 389 -101.01 -28.36 25.55
CA VAL A 389 -101.93 -28.51 24.41
C VAL A 389 -103.36 -28.75 24.89
N PHE A 390 -103.54 -29.44 26.02
CA PHE A 390 -104.84 -29.72 26.62
C PHE A 390 -105.41 -28.56 27.45
N ALA A 391 -104.76 -27.39 27.52
CA ALA A 391 -105.25 -26.26 28.27
C ALA A 391 -106.60 -25.73 27.71
N PRO A 392 -107.51 -25.18 28.55
CA PRO A 392 -108.84 -24.74 28.13
C PRO A 392 -108.77 -23.67 27.03
N GLY A 393 -109.50 -23.86 25.92
CA GLY A 393 -109.49 -22.96 24.76
C GLY A 393 -108.74 -23.49 23.52
N SER A 394 -108.20 -24.71 23.58
CA SER A 394 -107.48 -25.41 22.49
C SER A 394 -108.38 -26.11 21.46
N GLY A 395 -109.71 -25.97 21.57
CA GLY A 395 -110.66 -26.48 20.56
C GLY A 395 -110.93 -28.00 20.62
N VAL A 396 -110.58 -28.66 21.72
CA VAL A 396 -110.83 -30.10 21.94
C VAL A 396 -112.02 -30.27 22.90
N ALA A 397 -112.90 -31.25 22.63
CA ALA A 397 -114.12 -31.46 23.43
C ALA A 397 -113.79 -31.75 24.91
N ASP A 398 -114.41 -31.01 25.84
CA ASP A 398 -113.99 -30.89 27.25
C ASP A 398 -113.99 -32.20 28.08
N ASN A 399 -114.62 -33.26 27.59
CA ASN A 399 -114.87 -34.46 28.39
C ASN A 399 -114.10 -35.71 27.91
N GLU A 400 -113.58 -35.74 26.68
CA GLU A 400 -112.90 -36.92 26.12
C GLU A 400 -111.37 -36.76 26.09
N CYS A 401 -110.64 -37.82 26.47
CA CYS A 401 -109.19 -37.85 26.41
C CYS A 401 -108.75 -37.87 24.94
N PRO A 402 -107.99 -36.88 24.45
CA PRO A 402 -107.75 -36.77 23.00
C PRO A 402 -106.70 -37.75 22.46
N LEU A 403 -106.06 -38.52 23.34
CA LEU A 403 -105.06 -39.53 22.97
C LEU A 403 -105.66 -40.94 22.89
N CYS A 404 -106.63 -41.27 23.74
CA CYS A 404 -107.24 -42.61 23.77
C CYS A 404 -108.76 -42.61 23.60
N GLY A 405 -109.42 -41.45 23.55
CA GLY A 405 -110.87 -41.30 23.39
C GLY A 405 -111.69 -41.58 24.64
N TYR A 406 -111.08 -41.81 25.81
CA TYR A 406 -111.81 -42.11 27.04
C TYR A 406 -112.51 -40.88 27.62
N ASP A 407 -113.82 -40.95 27.86
CA ASP A 407 -114.61 -39.88 28.48
C ASP A 407 -114.42 -39.85 30.00
N TRP A 408 -113.78 -38.79 30.51
CA TRP A 408 -113.52 -38.58 31.93
C TRP A 408 -114.62 -37.78 32.64
N GLY A 409 -115.67 -37.38 31.90
CA GLY A 409 -116.83 -36.63 32.37
C GLY A 409 -116.57 -35.18 32.76
N ALA A 410 -115.34 -34.84 33.18
CA ALA A 410 -114.88 -33.48 33.43
C ALA A 410 -113.36 -33.35 33.26
N HIS A 411 -112.93 -32.28 32.57
CA HIS A 411 -111.53 -31.97 32.31
C HIS A 411 -110.63 -31.91 33.56
N SER A 412 -111.15 -31.47 34.70
CA SER A 412 -110.39 -31.35 35.96
C SER A 412 -109.87 -32.69 36.48
N LYS A 413 -110.63 -33.78 36.34
CA LYS A 413 -110.21 -35.12 36.78
C LYS A 413 -109.06 -35.68 35.95
N VAL A 414 -109.01 -35.32 34.66
CA VAL A 414 -107.90 -35.70 33.77
C VAL A 414 -106.60 -35.06 34.27
N LEU A 415 -106.63 -33.77 34.61
CA LEU A 415 -105.47 -33.03 35.10
C LEU A 415 -104.99 -33.51 36.48
N GLU A 416 -105.89 -33.91 37.37
CA GLU A 416 -105.55 -34.49 38.69
C GLU A 416 -104.87 -35.86 38.58
N GLU A 417 -105.42 -36.80 37.81
CA GLU A 417 -104.79 -38.12 37.58
C GLU A 417 -103.44 -38.00 36.87
N ILE A 418 -103.37 -37.04 35.95
CA ILE A 418 -102.12 -36.60 35.35
C ILE A 418 -101.16 -36.22 36.50
N SER A 419 -101.48 -35.23 37.33
CA SER A 419 -100.58 -34.78 38.41
C SER A 419 -100.15 -35.91 39.36
N SER A 420 -101.07 -36.79 39.77
CA SER A 420 -100.78 -37.96 40.62
C SER A 420 -99.74 -38.92 40.01
N LYS A 421 -99.84 -39.20 38.70
CA LYS A 421 -98.85 -40.03 37.99
C LYS A 421 -97.47 -39.36 37.93
N LYS A 422 -97.42 -38.02 37.80
CA LYS A 422 -96.17 -37.23 37.84
C LYS A 422 -95.50 -37.34 39.21
N GLU A 423 -96.26 -37.22 40.29
CA GLU A 423 -95.74 -37.38 41.65
C GLU A 423 -95.19 -38.79 41.88
N SER A 424 -95.92 -39.82 41.44
CA SER A 424 -95.47 -41.22 41.52
C SER A 424 -94.16 -41.48 40.76
N LEU A 425 -94.01 -40.93 39.55
CA LEU A 425 -92.77 -40.99 38.77
C LEU A 425 -91.61 -40.27 39.45
N SER A 426 -91.87 -39.09 40.04
CA SER A 426 -90.86 -38.35 40.78
C SER A 426 -90.40 -39.08 42.04
N ALA A 427 -91.33 -39.70 42.78
CA ALA A 427 -91.03 -40.50 43.97
C ALA A 427 -90.20 -41.75 43.62
N PHE A 428 -90.49 -42.40 42.49
CA PHE A 428 -89.67 -43.52 41.99
C PHE A 428 -88.24 -43.08 41.68
N LEU A 429 -88.05 -41.96 40.98
CA LEU A 429 -86.72 -41.40 40.71
C LEU A 429 -85.96 -41.05 41.99
N THR A 430 -86.62 -40.43 42.97
CA THR A 430 -86.00 -40.08 44.25
C THR A 430 -85.56 -41.33 45.02
N LYS A 431 -86.35 -42.40 44.98
CA LYS A 431 -86.02 -43.67 45.64
C LYS A 431 -84.81 -44.35 45.00
N GLU A 432 -84.78 -44.46 43.67
CA GLU A 432 -83.65 -45.00 42.91
C GLU A 432 -82.37 -44.17 43.15
N GLN A 433 -82.48 -42.83 43.08
CA GLN A 433 -81.36 -41.92 43.37
C GLN A 433 -80.81 -42.10 44.79
N SER A 434 -81.70 -42.26 45.78
CA SER A 434 -81.31 -42.48 47.17
C SER A 434 -80.62 -43.83 47.37
N SER A 435 -81.06 -44.87 46.66
CA SER A 435 -80.44 -46.21 46.68
C SER A 435 -79.00 -46.19 46.14
N TYR A 436 -78.77 -45.47 45.04
CA TYR A 436 -77.42 -45.26 44.51
C TYR A 436 -76.55 -44.39 45.39
N ASN A 437 -77.08 -43.28 45.92
CA ASN A 437 -76.31 -42.44 46.83
C ASN A 437 -75.86 -43.27 48.05
N LYS A 438 -76.73 -44.15 48.57
CA LYS A 438 -76.38 -45.06 49.67
C LYS A 438 -75.26 -46.04 49.28
N THR A 439 -75.36 -46.74 48.14
CA THR A 439 -74.32 -47.70 47.70
C THR A 439 -73.00 -47.01 47.36
N ARG A 440 -73.05 -45.79 46.80
CA ARG A 440 -71.91 -44.92 46.55
C ARG A 440 -71.24 -44.50 47.86
N ASP A 441 -72.02 -44.02 48.82
CA ASP A 441 -71.50 -43.55 50.11
C ASP A 441 -70.98 -44.73 50.94
N ASP A 442 -71.55 -45.92 50.81
CA ASP A 442 -71.05 -47.15 51.44
C ASP A 442 -69.67 -47.54 50.87
N LEU A 443 -69.48 -47.45 49.54
CA LEU A 443 -68.18 -47.68 48.91
C LEU A 443 -67.14 -46.65 49.40
N ASP A 444 -67.51 -45.37 49.49
CA ASP A 444 -66.58 -44.32 49.94
C ASP A 444 -66.20 -44.48 51.42
N ASN A 445 -67.20 -44.65 52.30
CA ASN A 445 -66.99 -44.64 53.74
C ASN A 445 -66.37 -45.92 54.27
N TYR A 446 -66.77 -47.09 53.75
CA TYR A 446 -66.34 -48.38 54.30
C TYR A 446 -65.13 -48.99 53.58
N LEU A 447 -64.85 -48.61 52.33
CA LEU A 447 -63.74 -49.17 51.55
C LEU A 447 -62.70 -48.11 51.18
N LEU A 448 -63.09 -46.99 50.55
CA LEU A 448 -62.12 -46.00 50.06
C LEU A 448 -61.50 -45.18 51.19
N ALA A 449 -62.28 -44.72 52.17
CA ALA A 449 -61.78 -43.88 53.27
C ALA A 449 -60.71 -44.59 54.14
N PRO A 450 -60.86 -45.87 54.52
CA PRO A 450 -59.80 -46.62 55.21
C PRO A 450 -58.50 -46.76 54.39
N ILE A 451 -58.61 -47.02 53.08
CA ILE A 451 -57.44 -47.15 52.18
C ILE A 451 -56.73 -45.80 52.04
N ARG A 452 -57.49 -44.72 51.78
CA ARG A 452 -56.93 -43.35 51.71
C ARG A 452 -56.24 -42.97 53.02
N LYS A 453 -56.82 -43.34 54.17
CA LYS A 453 -56.19 -43.11 55.48
C LYS A 453 -54.87 -43.86 55.61
N LYS A 454 -54.82 -45.16 55.28
CA LYS A 454 -53.57 -45.94 55.33
C LYS A 454 -52.48 -45.39 54.40
N ILE A 455 -52.83 -44.94 53.20
CA ILE A 455 -51.84 -44.34 52.28
C ILE A 455 -51.33 -43.00 52.83
N LYS A 456 -52.21 -42.16 53.39
CA LYS A 456 -51.82 -40.90 54.06
C LYS A 456 -50.92 -41.16 55.27
N ASP A 457 -51.24 -42.16 56.08
CA ASP A 457 -50.43 -42.57 57.23
C ASP A 457 -49.04 -43.05 56.76
N TYR A 458 -48.98 -43.83 55.68
CA TYR A 458 -47.72 -44.32 55.10
C TYR A 458 -46.84 -43.20 54.51
N LEU A 459 -47.46 -42.21 53.87
CA LEU A 459 -46.80 -41.02 53.33
C LEU A 459 -46.30 -40.05 54.41
N SER A 460 -46.78 -40.17 55.65
CA SER A 460 -46.32 -39.34 56.78
C SER A 460 -44.97 -39.77 57.35
N ASN A 461 -44.42 -40.91 56.91
CA ASN A 461 -43.10 -41.38 57.31
C ASN A 461 -41.98 -40.46 56.79
N GLU A 462 -41.01 -40.15 57.65
CA GLU A 462 -39.87 -39.28 57.34
C GLU A 462 -39.09 -39.67 56.07
N ARG A 463 -39.03 -40.96 55.72
CA ARG A 463 -38.34 -41.42 54.49
C ARG A 463 -38.93 -40.87 53.18
N PHE A 464 -40.16 -40.35 53.22
CA PHE A 464 -40.83 -39.71 52.09
C PHE A 464 -40.80 -38.18 52.18
N ASN A 465 -40.19 -37.62 53.24
CA ASN A 465 -40.07 -36.19 53.47
C ASN A 465 -38.91 -35.58 52.67
N ILE A 466 -39.05 -35.64 51.34
CA ILE A 466 -38.11 -35.09 50.37
C ILE A 466 -38.84 -34.01 49.56
N SER A 467 -38.23 -32.82 49.44
CA SER A 467 -38.73 -31.73 48.59
C SER A 467 -38.43 -32.00 47.11
N LYS A 468 -39.26 -31.49 46.20
CA LYS A 468 -39.08 -31.70 44.77
C LYS A 468 -37.77 -31.11 44.25
N SER A 469 -37.45 -29.88 44.67
CA SER A 469 -36.21 -29.19 44.29
C SER A 469 -34.95 -29.91 44.76
N MET A 470 -34.97 -30.49 45.96
CA MET A 470 -33.85 -31.27 46.48
C MET A 470 -33.71 -32.60 45.72
N PHE A 471 -34.82 -33.27 45.41
CA PHE A 471 -34.80 -34.48 44.59
C PHE A 471 -34.21 -34.22 43.20
N ASP A 472 -34.69 -33.18 42.51
CA ASP A 472 -34.21 -32.81 41.18
C ASP A 472 -32.69 -32.52 41.20
N SER A 473 -32.20 -31.85 42.26
CA SER A 473 -30.76 -31.57 42.45
C SER A 473 -29.94 -32.83 42.74
N ILE A 474 -30.45 -33.76 43.55
CA ILE A 474 -29.77 -35.03 43.82
C ILE A 474 -29.66 -35.87 42.54
N VAL A 475 -30.75 -35.95 41.77
CA VAL A 475 -30.79 -36.72 40.53
C VAL A 475 -29.84 -36.15 39.47
N SER A 476 -29.78 -34.82 39.32
CA SER A 476 -28.88 -34.18 38.36
C SER A 476 -27.40 -34.39 38.70
N HIS A 477 -27.04 -34.46 39.98
CA HIS A 477 -25.66 -34.63 40.43
C HIS A 477 -25.25 -36.09 40.69
N ARG A 478 -26.20 -37.04 40.76
CA ARG A 478 -25.95 -38.48 40.97
C ARG A 478 -24.89 -39.09 40.03
N PRO A 479 -24.82 -38.77 38.72
CA PRO A 479 -23.79 -39.32 37.83
C PRO A 479 -22.35 -38.99 38.26
N HIS A 480 -22.14 -37.96 39.09
CA HIS A 480 -20.82 -37.53 39.55
C HIS A 480 -20.37 -38.20 40.87
N ALA A 481 -21.13 -39.17 41.41
CA ALA A 481 -20.85 -39.79 42.70
C ALA A 481 -19.42 -40.33 42.85
N ASP A 482 -18.87 -41.00 41.83
CA ASP A 482 -17.50 -41.53 41.86
C ASP A 482 -16.44 -40.43 41.90
N VAL A 483 -16.68 -39.31 41.21
CA VAL A 483 -15.79 -38.14 41.23
C VAL A 483 -15.82 -37.48 42.59
N VAL A 484 -17.03 -37.29 43.15
CA VAL A 484 -17.23 -36.74 44.49
C VAL A 484 -16.55 -37.61 45.55
N LYS A 485 -16.64 -38.95 45.45
CA LYS A 485 -15.96 -39.88 46.37
C LYS A 485 -14.43 -39.72 46.33
N ARG A 486 -13.84 -39.56 45.15
CA ARG A 486 -12.39 -39.28 45.02
C ARG A 486 -12.01 -37.91 45.58
N LEU A 487 -12.86 -36.91 45.36
CA LEU A 487 -12.65 -35.57 45.90
C LEU A 487 -12.70 -35.59 47.44
N ILE A 488 -13.65 -36.30 48.04
CA ILE A 488 -13.73 -36.44 49.51
C ILE A 488 -12.44 -37.04 50.07
N GLY A 489 -11.93 -38.13 49.47
CA GLY A 489 -10.65 -38.70 49.88
C GLY A 489 -9.50 -37.69 49.79
N TRP A 490 -9.47 -36.87 48.73
CA TRP A 490 -8.49 -35.79 48.60
C TRP A 490 -8.69 -34.67 49.65
N LEU A 491 -9.92 -34.31 49.99
CA LEU A 491 -10.21 -33.31 51.02
C LEU A 491 -9.78 -33.81 52.41
N ASP A 492 -10.00 -35.08 52.71
CA ASP A 492 -9.56 -35.73 53.96
C ASP A 492 -8.04 -35.74 54.07
N ASP A 493 -7.35 -36.16 53.01
CA ASP A 493 -5.88 -36.15 52.93
C ASP A 493 -5.29 -34.74 53.17
N ASN A 494 -6.01 -33.68 52.80
CA ASN A 494 -5.60 -32.28 52.94
C ASN A 494 -6.31 -31.54 54.08
N ARG A 495 -7.04 -32.25 54.96
CA ARG A 495 -7.72 -31.72 56.16
C ARG A 495 -8.73 -30.58 55.90
N VAL A 496 -9.42 -30.59 54.76
CA VAL A 496 -10.44 -29.58 54.42
C VAL A 496 -11.81 -30.02 54.93
N ASN A 497 -12.30 -29.40 56.01
CA ASN A 497 -13.66 -29.68 56.52
C ASN A 497 -14.73 -28.94 55.69
N ILE A 498 -15.79 -29.65 55.28
CA ILE A 498 -16.94 -29.12 54.52
C ILE A 498 -18.31 -29.47 55.13
N ASP A 499 -18.35 -30.04 56.33
CA ASP A 499 -19.56 -30.63 56.93
C ASP A 499 -20.69 -29.62 57.16
N ASP A 500 -20.34 -28.36 57.41
CA ASP A 500 -21.28 -27.25 57.57
C ASP A 500 -21.73 -26.62 56.24
N LEU A 501 -21.04 -26.92 55.13
CA LEU A 501 -21.33 -26.37 53.81
C LEU A 501 -22.28 -27.26 53.00
N VAL A 502 -22.25 -28.57 53.25
CA VAL A 502 -23.09 -29.55 52.54
C VAL A 502 -24.56 -29.41 52.92
N CYS A 503 -25.45 -29.77 52.01
CA CYS A 503 -26.89 -29.81 52.28
C CYS A 503 -27.20 -30.80 53.41
N ASN A 504 -27.93 -30.35 54.43
CA ASN A 504 -28.15 -31.10 55.67
C ASN A 504 -29.54 -31.72 55.79
N SER A 505 -30.49 -31.32 54.95
CA SER A 505 -31.87 -31.81 55.00
C SER A 505 -32.41 -32.12 53.61
N LEU A 506 -33.15 -33.23 53.49
CA LEU A 506 -33.89 -33.59 52.28
C LEU A 506 -35.24 -32.87 52.17
N SER A 507 -35.76 -32.34 53.29
CA SER A 507 -37.11 -31.76 53.38
C SER A 507 -37.15 -30.25 53.15
N GLN A 508 -36.03 -29.55 53.30
CA GLN A 508 -35.95 -28.10 53.12
C GLN A 508 -35.61 -27.75 51.67
N GLU A 509 -36.25 -26.71 51.13
CA GLU A 509 -35.83 -26.12 49.86
C GLU A 509 -34.51 -25.38 50.08
N THR A 510 -33.48 -25.74 49.33
CA THR A 510 -32.20 -25.04 49.42
C THR A 510 -32.29 -23.76 48.59
N SER A 511 -32.09 -22.60 49.23
CA SER A 511 -32.01 -21.32 48.50
C SER A 511 -30.80 -21.36 47.55
N PRO A 512 -30.97 -21.02 46.26
CA PRO A 512 -29.86 -20.93 45.29
C PRO A 512 -28.74 -20.01 45.78
N ASP A 513 -29.08 -18.91 46.46
CA ASP A 513 -28.11 -17.95 46.98
C ASP A 513 -27.23 -18.54 48.09
N MET A 514 -27.83 -19.40 48.93
CA MET A 514 -27.10 -20.08 50.01
C MET A 514 -26.10 -21.10 49.44
N VAL A 515 -26.48 -21.82 48.39
CA VAL A 515 -25.61 -22.80 47.73
C VAL A 515 -24.46 -22.09 47.02
N ALA A 516 -24.73 -20.98 46.34
CA ALA A 516 -23.70 -20.15 45.72
C ALA A 516 -22.70 -19.62 46.78
N LEU A 517 -23.19 -19.16 47.93
CA LEU A 517 -22.34 -18.74 49.04
C LEU A 517 -21.50 -19.89 49.61
N ASN A 518 -22.10 -21.07 49.79
CA ASN A 518 -21.38 -22.26 50.28
C ASN A 518 -20.33 -22.74 49.27
N LEU A 519 -20.58 -22.62 47.98
CA LEU A 519 -19.60 -22.91 46.93
C LEU A 519 -18.39 -21.98 47.01
N GLU A 520 -18.60 -20.67 47.20
CA GLU A 520 -17.49 -19.73 47.38
C GLU A 520 -16.73 -19.98 48.69
N ARG A 521 -17.43 -20.30 49.79
CA ARG A 521 -16.80 -20.71 51.06
C ARG A 521 -15.98 -21.98 50.88
N PHE A 522 -16.47 -22.95 50.12
CA PHE A 522 -15.76 -24.19 49.82
C PHE A 522 -14.47 -23.90 49.04
N LYS A 523 -14.52 -23.07 48.00
CA LYS A 523 -13.33 -22.63 47.26
C LYS A 523 -12.32 -21.92 48.16
N SER A 524 -12.79 -21.05 49.06
CA SER A 524 -11.92 -20.35 50.01
C SER A 524 -11.25 -21.31 50.98
N ARG A 525 -11.96 -22.29 51.54
CA ARG A 525 -11.36 -23.30 52.43
C ARG A 525 -10.31 -24.16 51.77
N ILE A 526 -10.51 -24.53 50.50
CA ILE A 526 -9.48 -25.24 49.73
C ILE A 526 -8.21 -24.40 49.63
N LYS A 527 -8.35 -23.08 49.41
CA LYS A 527 -7.21 -22.15 49.33
C LYS A 527 -6.55 -21.92 50.70
N GLU A 528 -7.33 -21.82 51.78
CA GLU A 528 -6.84 -21.58 53.15
C GLU A 528 -6.08 -22.79 53.73
N ASN A 529 -6.51 -24.01 53.39
CA ASN A 529 -5.84 -25.24 53.81
C ASN A 529 -4.64 -25.61 52.91
N MET A 530 -4.32 -24.77 51.93
CA MET A 530 -3.09 -24.92 51.17
C MET A 530 -1.88 -24.73 52.11
N PRO A 531 -0.88 -25.63 52.08
CA PRO A 531 0.34 -25.43 52.85
C PRO A 531 1.00 -24.09 52.52
N PRO A 532 1.64 -23.42 53.51
CA PRO A 532 2.26 -22.12 53.29
C PRO A 532 3.33 -22.21 52.20
N LEU A 533 3.22 -21.30 51.23
CA LEU A 533 4.22 -21.13 50.18
C LEU A 533 5.43 -20.41 50.76
N SER A 534 6.62 -20.80 50.34
CA SER A 534 7.87 -20.13 50.67
C SER A 534 7.84 -18.66 50.24
N GLU A 535 8.50 -17.79 51.01
CA GLU A 535 8.64 -16.36 50.69
C GLU A 535 9.22 -16.16 49.28
N TYR A 536 10.17 -17.02 48.89
CA TYR A 536 10.73 -17.02 47.53
C TYR A 536 9.66 -17.26 46.46
N PHE A 537 8.82 -18.28 46.62
CA PHE A 537 7.77 -18.60 45.66
C PHE A 537 6.74 -17.48 45.56
N GLN A 538 6.35 -16.87 46.68
CA GLN A 538 5.38 -15.78 46.69
C GLN A 538 5.88 -14.56 45.92
N THR A 539 7.14 -14.15 46.13
CA THR A 539 7.73 -13.00 45.44
C THR A 539 8.00 -13.28 43.97
N HIS A 540 8.59 -14.42 43.65
CA HIS A 540 9.14 -14.67 42.32
C HIS A 540 8.17 -15.40 41.37
N SER A 541 7.05 -15.94 41.88
CA SER A 541 6.04 -16.59 41.02
C SER A 541 5.42 -15.63 40.00
N GLN A 542 5.24 -14.36 40.39
CA GLN A 542 4.76 -13.29 39.52
C GLN A 542 5.90 -12.76 38.63
N GLU A 543 7.06 -12.48 39.21
CA GLU A 543 8.23 -11.94 38.50
C GLU A 543 8.67 -12.85 37.34
N PHE A 544 8.77 -14.15 37.60
CA PHE A 544 9.15 -15.15 36.58
C PHE A 544 7.94 -15.82 35.91
N ALA A 545 6.72 -15.36 36.20
CA ALA A 545 5.48 -15.86 35.59
C ALA A 545 5.44 -17.41 35.48
N PHE A 546 5.49 -18.11 36.62
CA PHE A 546 5.69 -19.56 36.65
C PHE A 546 4.66 -20.35 35.82
N GLU A 547 3.40 -19.91 35.82
CA GLU A 547 2.34 -20.58 35.06
C GLU A 547 2.55 -20.47 33.54
N SER A 548 3.01 -19.33 33.04
CA SER A 548 3.30 -19.19 31.61
C SER A 548 4.54 -19.97 31.21
N ALA A 549 5.58 -20.00 32.04
CA ALA A 549 6.78 -20.78 31.73
C ALA A 549 6.51 -22.29 31.76
N PHE A 550 5.68 -22.75 32.70
CA PHE A 550 5.24 -24.14 32.71
C PHE A 550 4.51 -24.53 31.41
N ARG A 551 3.61 -23.66 30.91
CA ARG A 551 2.91 -23.88 29.63
C ARG A 551 3.82 -23.78 28.42
N SER A 552 4.80 -22.88 28.43
CA SER A 552 5.69 -22.71 27.29
C SER A 552 6.65 -23.88 27.14
N TYR A 553 7.27 -24.35 28.22
CA TYR A 553 8.42 -25.25 28.14
C TYR A 553 8.14 -26.68 28.59
N PHE A 554 7.19 -26.90 29.51
CA PHE A 554 7.00 -28.21 30.13
C PHE A 554 5.70 -28.89 29.71
N ASN A 555 4.56 -28.20 29.79
CA ASN A 555 3.21 -28.70 29.47
C ASN A 555 2.77 -30.02 30.16
N SER A 556 3.61 -30.62 31.00
CA SER A 556 3.37 -31.84 31.75
C SER A 556 4.29 -31.88 32.96
N TYR A 557 3.84 -32.49 34.04
CA TYR A 557 4.63 -32.60 35.27
C TYR A 557 5.84 -33.52 35.10
N ASP A 558 5.75 -34.56 34.27
CA ASP A 558 6.88 -35.47 34.00
C ASP A 558 8.04 -34.75 33.31
N LYS A 559 7.74 -33.87 32.33
CA LYS A 559 8.75 -33.03 31.69
C LYS A 559 9.39 -32.04 32.68
N LEU A 560 8.62 -31.49 33.62
CA LEU A 560 9.15 -30.60 34.66
C LEU A 560 10.08 -31.34 35.65
N LEU A 561 9.75 -32.59 35.97
CA LEU A 561 10.56 -33.42 36.88
C LEU A 561 11.83 -33.96 36.21
N ALA A 562 11.87 -34.03 34.87
CA ALA A 562 12.99 -34.58 34.11
C ALA A 562 14.18 -33.61 33.97
N ILE A 563 13.97 -32.29 34.08
CA ILE A 563 15.04 -31.29 33.94
C ILE A 563 15.72 -31.02 35.28
N SER A 564 17.06 -31.00 35.29
CA SER A 564 17.85 -30.66 36.47
C SER A 564 18.29 -29.19 36.46
N SER A 565 18.42 -28.59 37.65
CA SER A 565 18.97 -27.22 37.81
C SER A 565 20.44 -27.13 37.38
N THR A 566 21.18 -28.25 37.44
CA THR A 566 22.56 -28.36 36.97
C THR A 566 22.65 -28.22 35.45
N ASP A 567 21.75 -28.85 34.68
CA ASP A 567 21.75 -28.75 33.22
C ASP A 567 21.49 -27.31 32.75
N ILE A 568 20.59 -26.60 33.45
CA ILE A 568 20.28 -25.19 33.16
C ILE A 568 21.48 -24.30 33.48
N THR A 569 22.16 -24.55 34.60
CA THR A 569 23.36 -23.80 34.99
C THR A 569 24.49 -24.00 33.97
N ASP A 570 24.69 -25.21 33.48
CA ASP A 570 25.69 -25.50 32.46
C ASP A 570 25.30 -24.91 31.09
N LYS A 571 24.00 -24.88 30.76
CA LYS A 571 23.50 -24.14 29.58
C LYS A 571 23.78 -22.65 29.68
N ILE A 572 23.60 -22.02 30.85
CA ILE A 572 23.95 -20.61 31.07
C ILE A 572 25.45 -20.38 30.83
N LYS A 573 26.34 -21.27 31.29
CA LYS A 573 27.78 -21.19 31.00
C LYS A 573 28.06 -21.29 29.50
N TYR A 574 27.37 -22.20 28.80
CA TYR A 574 27.49 -22.36 27.34
C TYR A 574 27.09 -21.08 26.57
N ILE A 575 25.96 -20.47 26.91
CA ILE A 575 25.50 -19.20 26.30
C ILE A 575 26.51 -18.07 26.55
N ASN A 576 27.07 -17.98 27.75
CA ASN A 576 28.12 -17.02 28.07
C ASN A 576 29.38 -17.23 27.20
N TYR A 577 29.83 -18.47 27.06
CA TYR A 577 30.99 -18.83 26.22
C TYR A 577 30.76 -18.49 24.74
N LYS A 578 29.62 -18.89 24.16
CA LYS A 578 29.28 -18.59 22.75
C LYS A 578 29.22 -17.09 22.47
N TYR A 579 28.72 -16.29 23.41
CA TYR A 579 28.71 -14.83 23.26
C TYR A 579 30.13 -14.24 23.23
N VAL A 580 31.03 -14.70 24.11
CA VAL A 580 32.44 -14.28 24.12
C VAL A 580 33.14 -14.67 22.82
N SER A 581 32.90 -15.89 22.31
CA SER A 581 33.44 -16.31 21.01
C SER A 581 32.93 -15.46 19.84
N SER A 582 31.67 -15.01 19.88
CA SER A 582 31.10 -14.07 18.89
C SER A 582 31.78 -12.70 18.93
N LEU A 583 32.13 -12.20 20.12
CA LEU A 583 32.88 -10.94 20.24
C LEU A 583 34.28 -11.02 19.61
N ASP A 584 34.95 -12.16 19.71
CA ASP A 584 36.29 -12.34 19.11
C ASP A 584 36.23 -12.36 17.58
N GLN A 585 35.18 -12.99 17.01
CA GLN A 585 34.88 -12.88 15.59
C GLN A 585 34.62 -11.43 15.16
N LYS A 586 33.86 -10.67 15.96
CA LYS A 586 33.60 -9.23 15.71
C LYS A 586 34.88 -8.38 15.75
N LYS A 587 35.86 -8.70 16.60
CA LYS A 587 37.18 -8.01 16.59
C LYS A 587 37.93 -8.22 15.28
N ASN A 588 37.91 -9.43 14.72
CA ASN A 588 38.55 -9.71 13.43
C ASN A 588 37.87 -8.94 12.27
N VAL A 589 36.53 -8.86 12.30
CA VAL A 589 35.76 -8.03 11.34
C VAL A 589 36.14 -6.55 11.48
N MET A 590 36.31 -6.06 12.71
CA MET A 590 36.72 -4.68 12.98
C MET A 590 38.10 -4.36 12.38
N ALA A 591 39.07 -5.27 12.51
CA ALA A 591 40.40 -5.13 11.91
C ALA A 591 40.33 -5.08 10.37
N ASP A 592 39.45 -5.87 9.74
CA ASP A 592 39.22 -5.80 8.29
C ASP A 592 38.61 -4.45 7.87
N TYR A 593 37.64 -3.94 8.63
CA TYR A 593 37.04 -2.62 8.36
C TYR A 593 38.07 -1.48 8.47
N GLU A 594 38.96 -1.50 9.47
CA GLU A 594 40.05 -0.52 9.59
C GLU A 594 41.00 -0.56 8.38
N LYS A 595 41.33 -1.76 7.91
CA LYS A 595 42.15 -1.94 6.70
C LYS A 595 41.46 -1.36 5.47
N ARG A 596 40.17 -1.66 5.26
CA ARG A 596 39.38 -1.10 4.15
C ARG A 596 39.26 0.42 4.23
N MET A 597 39.08 0.97 5.43
CA MET A 597 39.01 2.43 5.66
C MET A 597 40.31 3.12 5.21
N SER A 598 41.46 2.53 5.53
CA SER A 598 42.76 3.07 5.09
C SER A 598 42.90 3.09 3.55
N MET A 599 42.37 2.09 2.86
CA MET A 599 42.39 2.01 1.38
C MET A 599 41.45 3.04 0.76
N ILE A 600 40.25 3.20 1.32
CA ILE A 600 39.24 4.18 0.87
C ILE A 600 39.80 5.60 0.99
N ASN A 601 40.44 5.94 2.11
CA ASN A 601 41.07 7.25 2.31
C ASN A 601 42.18 7.53 1.27
N LYS A 602 42.99 6.52 0.94
CA LYS A 602 44.00 6.63 -0.13
C LYS A 602 43.36 6.88 -1.50
N LEU A 603 42.27 6.16 -1.82
CA LEU A 603 41.54 6.32 -3.07
C LEU A 603 40.89 7.70 -3.17
N GLU A 604 40.25 8.17 -2.10
CA GLU A 604 39.63 9.50 -2.03
C GLU A 604 40.64 10.62 -2.32
N ASN A 605 41.83 10.55 -1.71
CA ASN A 605 42.90 11.50 -1.96
C ASN A 605 43.41 11.46 -3.40
N LYS A 606 43.58 10.27 -3.98
CA LYS A 606 43.98 10.13 -5.40
C LYS A 606 42.96 10.75 -6.34
N LEU A 607 41.67 10.46 -6.13
CA LEU A 607 40.59 11.02 -6.96
C LEU A 607 40.52 12.55 -6.82
N LYS A 608 40.70 13.08 -5.62
CA LYS A 608 40.76 14.53 -5.39
C LYS A 608 41.89 15.18 -6.19
N ASN A 609 43.10 14.64 -6.11
CA ASN A 609 44.27 15.19 -6.80
C ASN A 609 44.08 15.16 -8.34
N ILE A 610 43.56 14.05 -8.89
CA ILE A 610 43.30 13.96 -10.33
C ILE A 610 42.23 14.98 -10.75
N GLY A 611 41.14 15.12 -9.97
CA GLY A 611 40.11 16.11 -10.25
C GLY A 611 40.62 17.55 -10.23
N GLU A 612 41.54 17.89 -9.32
CA GLU A 612 42.18 19.21 -9.26
C GLU A 612 43.06 19.49 -10.48
N VAL A 613 43.83 18.49 -10.95
CA VAL A 613 44.64 18.61 -12.19
C VAL A 613 43.75 18.89 -13.40
N TYR A 614 42.71 18.07 -13.63
CA TYR A 614 41.79 18.28 -14.77
C TYR A 614 41.15 19.66 -14.73
N LYS A 615 40.70 20.10 -13.54
CA LYS A 615 40.05 21.41 -13.38
C LYS A 615 41.01 22.57 -13.72
N SER A 616 42.25 22.48 -13.27
CA SER A 616 43.30 23.45 -13.56
C SER A 616 43.61 23.51 -15.07
N GLU A 617 43.89 22.36 -15.69
CA GLU A 617 44.25 22.29 -17.12
C GLU A 617 43.11 22.78 -18.03
N ILE A 618 41.85 22.42 -17.73
CA ILE A 618 40.68 22.95 -18.45
C ILE A 618 40.60 24.48 -18.29
N GLY A 619 40.86 24.99 -17.09
CA GLY A 619 40.85 26.43 -16.82
C GLY A 619 41.94 27.20 -17.56
N LEU A 620 43.14 26.63 -17.68
CA LEU A 620 44.27 27.19 -18.42
C LEU A 620 44.01 27.20 -19.93
N HIS A 621 43.55 26.08 -20.50
CA HIS A 621 43.23 26.00 -21.93
C HIS A 621 42.18 27.03 -22.34
N ARG A 622 41.10 27.16 -21.54
CA ARG A 622 40.06 28.19 -21.74
C ARG A 622 40.63 29.60 -21.75
N ARG A 623 41.62 29.88 -20.89
CA ARG A 623 42.27 31.20 -20.84
C ARG A 623 43.06 31.47 -22.11
N ASP A 624 43.80 30.50 -22.62
CA ASP A 624 44.63 30.69 -23.82
C ASP A 624 43.77 30.93 -25.07
N ILE A 625 42.66 30.21 -25.20
CA ILE A 625 41.64 30.47 -26.23
C ILE A 625 41.13 31.92 -26.21
N ILE A 626 40.82 32.42 -25.00
CA ILE A 626 40.29 33.78 -24.87
C ILE A 626 41.34 34.81 -25.25
N LYS A 627 42.62 34.59 -24.87
CA LYS A 627 43.72 35.45 -25.31
C LYS A 627 43.84 35.49 -26.83
N ASP A 628 43.66 34.36 -27.52
CA ASP A 628 43.75 34.30 -28.99
C ASP A 628 42.68 35.16 -29.69
N ILE A 629 41.47 35.28 -29.11
CA ILE A 629 40.40 36.12 -29.65
C ILE A 629 40.38 37.54 -29.11
N GLU A 630 40.96 37.80 -27.93
CA GLU A 630 40.86 39.06 -27.21
C GLU A 630 41.37 40.24 -28.07
N ILE A 631 42.52 40.08 -28.70
CA ILE A 631 43.12 41.13 -29.54
C ILE A 631 42.29 41.37 -30.81
N PRO A 632 41.98 40.35 -31.65
CA PRO A 632 41.12 40.56 -32.81
C PRO A 632 39.75 41.16 -32.44
N PHE A 633 39.15 40.70 -31.35
CA PHE A 633 37.85 41.19 -30.89
C PHE A 633 37.91 42.65 -30.45
N TYR A 634 38.92 43.04 -29.68
CA TYR A 634 39.14 44.44 -29.29
C TYR A 634 39.31 45.34 -30.52
N VAL A 635 40.14 44.92 -31.49
CA VAL A 635 40.39 45.69 -32.71
C VAL A 635 39.14 45.83 -33.57
N TYR A 636 38.41 44.73 -33.80
CA TYR A 636 37.23 44.74 -34.67
C TYR A 636 36.06 45.49 -34.03
N SER A 637 35.84 45.33 -32.73
CA SER A 637 34.79 46.07 -32.01
C SER A 637 35.09 47.57 -31.98
N GLY A 638 36.35 47.97 -31.77
CA GLY A 638 36.76 49.38 -31.82
C GLY A 638 36.60 49.99 -33.21
N LYS A 639 36.97 49.25 -34.27
CA LYS A 639 36.80 49.70 -35.66
C LYS A 639 35.32 49.85 -36.05
N ILE A 640 34.45 48.95 -35.61
CA ILE A 640 33.02 48.97 -35.97
C ILE A 640 32.26 50.05 -35.19
N LEU A 641 32.49 50.16 -33.87
CA LEU A 641 31.58 50.90 -32.98
C LEU A 641 31.89 52.39 -32.86
N GLN A 642 33.12 52.83 -33.23
CA GLN A 642 33.67 54.20 -33.24
C GLN A 642 33.55 55.02 -31.92
N SER A 643 32.44 54.96 -31.18
CA SER A 643 32.23 55.53 -29.84
C SER A 643 31.25 54.67 -29.03
N LEU A 644 31.74 53.96 -28.00
CA LEU A 644 30.88 53.19 -27.08
C LEU A 644 30.25 54.08 -25.99
N ARG A 645 30.93 55.15 -25.56
CA ARG A 645 30.46 56.21 -24.62
C ARG A 645 31.23 57.52 -24.84
N GLU A 646 30.69 58.64 -24.35
CA GLU A 646 31.41 59.93 -24.30
C GLU A 646 32.79 59.74 -23.63
N GLY A 647 33.86 59.99 -24.39
CA GLY A 647 35.26 59.90 -23.92
C GLY A 647 35.94 58.54 -24.05
N CYS A 648 35.23 57.46 -24.41
CA CYS A 648 35.82 56.13 -24.64
C CYS A 648 35.84 55.77 -26.13
N THR A 649 36.98 55.95 -26.78
CA THR A 649 37.24 55.64 -28.20
C THR A 649 37.85 54.26 -28.43
N GLY A 650 37.78 53.36 -27.45
CA GLY A 650 38.39 52.02 -27.48
C GLY A 650 37.41 50.90 -27.86
N GLY A 651 37.96 49.73 -28.22
CA GLY A 651 37.21 48.49 -28.40
C GLY A 651 36.70 47.86 -27.10
N VAL A 652 36.00 46.74 -27.22
CA VAL A 652 35.46 45.97 -26.10
C VAL A 652 36.49 44.96 -25.59
N PHE A 653 36.70 44.93 -24.29
CA PHE A 653 37.59 43.99 -23.62
C PHE A 653 36.86 42.74 -23.16
N VAL A 654 37.59 41.63 -23.04
CA VAL A 654 37.12 40.37 -22.47
C VAL A 654 37.77 40.20 -21.09
N LYS A 655 36.98 40.22 -20.02
CA LYS A 655 37.45 40.17 -18.63
C LYS A 655 36.91 38.92 -17.92
N ASP A 656 37.72 38.31 -17.07
CA ASP A 656 37.22 37.38 -16.04
C ASP A 656 36.92 38.16 -14.75
N PRO A 657 35.66 38.23 -14.31
CA PRO A 657 35.30 38.87 -13.06
C PRO A 657 35.76 38.10 -11.80
N SER A 658 36.23 36.86 -11.93
CA SER A 658 36.75 36.05 -10.82
C SER A 658 38.28 36.10 -10.76
N PRO A 659 38.89 36.74 -9.74
CA PRO A 659 40.34 36.69 -9.58
C PRO A 659 40.79 35.25 -9.27
N GLY A 660 41.69 34.70 -10.10
CA GLY A 660 42.27 33.37 -9.94
C GLY A 660 43.01 32.89 -11.20
N ASP A 661 43.67 31.72 -11.12
CA ASP A 661 44.41 31.12 -12.24
C ASP A 661 43.53 30.34 -13.24
N GLU A 662 42.27 30.09 -12.90
CA GLU A 662 41.31 29.39 -13.77
C GLU A 662 40.31 30.39 -14.36
N LEU A 663 40.09 30.36 -15.68
CA LEU A 663 39.03 31.14 -16.32
C LEU A 663 37.65 30.53 -16.00
N LYS A 664 36.80 31.27 -15.26
CA LYS A 664 35.50 30.76 -14.78
C LYS A 664 34.30 31.47 -15.39
N ASN A 665 34.46 32.71 -15.81
CA ASN A 665 33.41 33.53 -16.37
C ASN A 665 33.99 34.43 -17.47
N ILE A 666 33.12 34.89 -18.39
CA ILE A 666 33.49 35.89 -19.39
C ILE A 666 32.52 37.07 -19.30
N ARG A 667 33.07 38.26 -19.08
CA ARG A 667 32.37 39.53 -19.14
C ARG A 667 32.97 40.41 -20.22
N PHE A 668 32.11 41.06 -21.00
CA PHE A 668 32.54 42.03 -22.01
C PHE A 668 32.42 43.44 -21.43
N VAL A 669 33.50 44.22 -21.42
CA VAL A 669 33.54 45.55 -20.78
C VAL A 669 34.10 46.61 -21.73
N SER A 670 33.55 47.83 -21.70
CA SER A 670 34.01 48.95 -22.53
C SER A 670 35.25 49.66 -21.96
N ASP A 671 35.49 49.52 -20.65
CA ASP A 671 36.69 50.00 -19.95
C ASP A 671 37.15 48.88 -19.03
N TRP A 672 38.44 48.57 -19.04
CA TRP A 672 39.04 47.54 -18.18
C TRP A 672 38.82 47.81 -16.68
N LYS A 673 38.73 49.09 -16.30
CA LYS A 673 38.44 49.52 -14.92
C LYS A 673 36.98 49.34 -14.52
N SER A 674 36.07 49.22 -15.48
CA SER A 674 34.64 49.03 -15.25
C SER A 674 34.31 47.55 -15.05
N ASP A 675 33.32 47.29 -14.20
CA ASP A 675 32.72 45.96 -14.04
C ASP A 675 31.35 45.84 -14.71
N HIS A 676 30.88 46.90 -15.39
CA HIS A 676 29.63 46.88 -16.13
C HIS A 676 29.77 46.13 -17.46
N ASP A 677 28.96 45.08 -17.62
CA ASP A 677 28.83 44.38 -18.90
C ASP A 677 28.26 45.33 -19.98
N VAL A 678 28.80 45.27 -21.19
CA VAL A 678 28.35 46.06 -22.35
C VAL A 678 26.85 45.89 -22.62
N ILE A 679 26.27 44.73 -22.31
CA ILE A 679 24.83 44.47 -22.47
C ILE A 679 23.97 45.45 -21.69
N ASN A 680 24.41 45.85 -20.50
CA ASN A 680 23.64 46.72 -19.64
C ASN A 680 23.81 48.20 -20.00
N THR A 681 24.69 48.53 -20.96
CA THR A 681 25.18 49.91 -21.11
C THR A 681 25.36 50.38 -22.55
N THR A 682 25.07 49.54 -23.53
CA THR A 682 25.18 49.86 -24.96
C THR A 682 23.82 49.76 -25.64
N SER A 683 23.63 50.51 -26.73
CA SER A 683 22.40 50.47 -27.51
C SER A 683 22.25 49.13 -28.25
N SER A 684 21.04 48.80 -28.70
CA SER A 684 20.80 47.61 -29.53
C SER A 684 21.66 47.60 -30.81
N GLY A 685 21.83 48.77 -31.44
CA GLY A 685 22.68 48.94 -32.62
C GLY A 685 24.17 48.67 -32.34
N GLN A 686 24.67 49.12 -31.19
CA GLN A 686 26.02 48.83 -30.74
C GLN A 686 26.20 47.35 -30.38
N LEU A 687 25.22 46.73 -29.73
CA LEU A 687 25.27 45.29 -29.41
C LEU A 687 25.40 44.46 -30.69
N SER A 688 24.61 44.74 -31.73
CA SER A 688 24.75 44.06 -33.02
C SER A 688 26.15 44.20 -33.61
N GLY A 689 26.76 45.40 -33.53
CA GLY A 689 28.14 45.63 -33.93
C GLY A 689 29.16 44.82 -33.12
N ILE A 690 28.95 44.66 -31.80
CA ILE A 690 29.78 43.83 -30.92
C ILE A 690 29.71 42.36 -31.34
N ILE A 691 28.51 41.83 -31.63
CA ILE A 691 28.35 40.44 -32.06
C ILE A 691 28.99 40.18 -33.42
N ILE A 692 28.87 41.12 -34.36
CA ILE A 692 29.55 41.01 -35.65
C ILE A 692 31.06 41.03 -35.43
N ALA A 693 31.59 41.93 -34.59
CA ALA A 693 33.01 41.94 -34.24
C ALA A 693 33.48 40.61 -33.64
N LEU A 694 32.68 40.00 -32.75
CA LEU A 694 32.98 38.70 -32.14
C LEU A 694 32.97 37.58 -33.19
N THR A 695 31.94 37.53 -34.03
CA THR A 695 31.78 36.56 -35.12
C THR A 695 32.98 36.64 -36.07
N LEU A 696 33.38 37.86 -36.44
CA LEU A 696 34.52 38.13 -37.31
C LEU A 696 35.85 37.76 -36.66
N ALA A 697 36.03 38.07 -35.37
CA ALA A 697 37.23 37.69 -34.61
C ALA A 697 37.37 36.17 -34.56
N MET A 698 36.29 35.46 -34.22
CA MET A 698 36.27 34.00 -34.18
C MET A 698 36.47 33.38 -35.57
N ASN A 699 35.88 33.96 -36.62
CA ASN A 699 36.11 33.50 -38.00
C ASN A 699 37.59 33.65 -38.38
N LYS A 700 38.21 34.79 -38.06
CA LYS A 700 39.60 35.05 -38.41
C LYS A 700 40.56 34.06 -37.75
N VAL A 701 40.32 33.75 -36.48
CA VAL A 701 41.20 32.87 -35.69
C VAL A 701 40.94 31.39 -35.99
N TYR A 702 39.66 30.98 -36.13
CA TYR A 702 39.29 29.57 -36.10
C TYR A 702 38.64 29.01 -37.37
N SER A 703 38.24 29.83 -38.35
CA SER A 703 37.67 29.28 -39.58
C SER A 703 38.71 28.51 -40.39
N ARG A 704 38.42 27.23 -40.66
CA ARG A 704 39.23 26.37 -41.53
C ARG A 704 38.34 25.80 -42.62
N GLY A 705 38.93 25.46 -43.76
CA GLY A 705 38.22 24.76 -44.84
C GLY A 705 37.28 25.64 -45.66
N LEU A 706 36.30 26.28 -45.04
CA LEU A 706 35.35 27.20 -45.69
C LEU A 706 35.81 28.65 -45.54
N SER A 707 36.05 29.33 -46.66
CA SER A 707 36.44 30.75 -46.70
C SER A 707 35.23 31.63 -46.99
N SER A 708 34.20 31.55 -46.15
CA SER A 708 32.97 32.33 -46.34
C SER A 708 32.49 33.02 -45.06
N ILE A 709 31.82 34.15 -45.21
CA ILE A 709 31.14 34.88 -44.14
C ILE A 709 29.76 35.29 -44.67
N PHE A 710 28.72 35.05 -43.88
CA PHE A 710 27.33 35.34 -44.23
C PHE A 710 26.77 36.38 -43.25
N ILE A 711 26.27 37.50 -43.76
CA ILE A 711 25.68 38.58 -42.96
C ILE A 711 24.29 38.88 -43.51
N ASP A 712 23.25 38.55 -42.74
CA ASP A 712 21.87 38.78 -43.12
C ASP A 712 21.40 40.16 -42.65
N ASP A 713 21.24 41.07 -43.60
CA ASP A 713 20.67 42.41 -43.47
C ASP A 713 21.20 43.20 -42.27
N PRO A 714 22.50 43.59 -42.30
CA PRO A 714 23.12 44.29 -41.18
C PRO A 714 22.47 45.66 -40.92
N VAL A 715 21.87 46.29 -41.93
CA VAL A 715 21.31 47.65 -41.86
C VAL A 715 20.08 47.73 -40.96
N GLN A 716 19.28 46.66 -40.86
CA GLN A 716 18.12 46.65 -39.95
C GLN A 716 18.50 46.67 -38.47
N THR A 717 19.75 46.39 -38.14
CA THR A 717 20.20 46.15 -36.76
C THR A 717 21.39 47.01 -36.34
N MET A 718 21.88 47.90 -37.20
CA MET A 718 23.05 48.74 -36.96
C MET A 718 22.86 50.16 -37.52
N ASP A 719 23.47 51.14 -36.85
CA ASP A 719 23.48 52.53 -37.31
C ASP A 719 24.41 52.73 -38.53
N ASP A 720 24.11 53.72 -39.38
CA ASP A 720 24.82 54.00 -40.64
C ASP A 720 26.34 54.11 -40.50
N ILE A 721 26.82 54.73 -39.42
CA ILE A 721 28.26 54.91 -39.14
C ILE A 721 28.93 53.54 -38.91
N ASN A 722 28.27 52.64 -38.19
CA ASN A 722 28.79 51.31 -37.89
C ASN A 722 28.76 50.44 -39.16
N ILE A 723 27.73 50.61 -40.01
CA ILE A 723 27.63 49.93 -41.31
C ILE A 723 28.77 50.33 -42.25
N VAL A 724 29.05 51.62 -42.37
CA VAL A 724 30.19 52.13 -43.15
C VAL A 724 31.50 51.52 -42.64
N SER A 725 31.68 51.50 -41.32
CA SER A 725 32.86 50.93 -40.66
C SER A 725 33.00 49.43 -40.88
N LEU A 726 31.88 48.71 -40.87
CA LEU A 726 31.84 47.27 -41.15
C LEU A 726 32.26 46.97 -42.58
N VAL A 727 31.73 47.68 -43.57
CA VAL A 727 32.11 47.49 -44.99
C VAL A 727 33.61 47.77 -45.18
N ASP A 728 34.11 48.81 -44.52
CA ASP A 728 35.53 49.16 -44.51
C ASP A 728 36.40 48.11 -43.81
N LEU A 729 35.92 47.48 -42.74
CA LEU A 729 36.60 46.37 -42.07
C LEU A 729 36.66 45.13 -42.98
N LEU A 730 35.51 44.73 -43.54
CA LEU A 730 35.37 43.53 -44.38
C LEU A 730 36.28 43.60 -45.60
N ARG A 731 36.28 44.74 -46.30
CA ARG A 731 37.13 44.90 -47.49
C ARG A 731 38.63 44.84 -47.15
N HIS A 732 39.06 45.24 -45.96
CA HIS A 732 40.49 45.30 -45.64
C HIS A 732 41.02 44.03 -44.96
N GLU A 733 40.32 43.52 -43.95
CA GLU A 733 40.79 42.43 -43.08
C GLU A 733 40.41 41.02 -43.60
N PHE A 734 39.34 40.92 -44.41
CA PHE A 734 38.76 39.65 -44.87
C PHE A 734 38.88 39.44 -46.37
N ARG A 735 39.99 39.89 -46.97
CA ARG A 735 40.25 39.75 -48.43
C ARG A 735 40.35 38.30 -48.90
N ASP A 736 40.75 37.41 -48.00
CA ASP A 736 40.90 35.98 -48.25
C ASP A 736 39.58 35.20 -48.10
N LYS A 737 38.47 35.90 -47.83
CA LYS A 737 37.13 35.33 -47.60
C LYS A 737 36.13 35.83 -48.63
N GLN A 738 35.19 34.97 -48.98
CA GLN A 738 34.00 35.30 -49.76
C GLN A 738 32.90 35.77 -48.82
N VAL A 739 32.53 37.04 -48.90
CA VAL A 739 31.53 37.67 -48.02
C VAL A 739 30.18 37.75 -48.74
N PHE A 740 29.13 37.27 -48.08
CA PHE A 740 27.75 37.38 -48.54
C PHE A 740 27.01 38.34 -47.63
N ILE A 741 26.44 39.40 -48.18
CA ILE A 741 25.64 40.38 -47.46
C ILE A 741 24.27 40.46 -48.11
N SER A 742 23.19 40.33 -47.33
CA SER A 742 21.87 40.71 -47.81
C SER A 742 21.52 42.15 -47.41
N THR A 743 20.64 42.77 -48.17
CA THR A 743 20.08 44.09 -47.84
C THR A 743 18.71 44.28 -48.47
N HIS A 744 17.87 45.06 -47.82
CA HIS A 744 16.62 45.58 -48.38
C HIS A 744 16.72 47.05 -48.81
N GLU A 745 17.83 47.72 -48.49
CA GLU A 745 18.09 49.12 -48.84
C GLU A 745 18.98 49.25 -50.08
N ASP A 746 18.47 49.99 -51.08
CA ASP A 746 19.16 50.23 -52.34
C ASP A 746 20.42 51.10 -52.16
N ASP A 747 20.43 52.03 -51.22
CA ASP A 747 21.55 52.94 -50.99
C ASP A 747 22.75 52.21 -50.37
N PHE A 748 22.50 51.34 -49.38
CA PHE A 748 23.54 50.47 -48.84
C PHE A 748 24.08 49.49 -49.88
N GLU A 749 23.19 48.91 -50.71
CA GLU A 749 23.60 48.04 -51.81
C GLU A 749 24.59 48.75 -52.75
N ARG A 750 24.21 49.94 -53.23
CA ARG A 750 25.05 50.76 -54.12
C ARG A 750 26.35 51.17 -53.45
N TYR A 751 26.31 51.48 -52.15
CA TYR A 751 27.49 51.83 -51.38
C TYR A 751 28.51 50.68 -51.31
N VAL A 752 28.07 49.47 -50.97
CA VAL A 752 28.93 48.27 -50.94
C VAL A 752 29.52 48.01 -52.32
N LEU A 753 28.70 48.04 -53.37
CA LEU A 753 29.15 47.86 -54.75
C LEU A 753 30.21 48.90 -55.11
N TYR A 754 29.94 50.19 -54.88
CA TYR A 754 30.89 51.26 -55.15
C TYR A 754 32.23 51.08 -54.43
N LYS A 755 32.22 50.76 -53.12
CA LYS A 755 33.46 50.60 -52.34
C LYS A 755 34.33 49.44 -52.82
N TYR A 756 33.74 48.32 -53.23
CA TYR A 756 34.49 47.18 -53.77
C TYR A 756 34.98 47.46 -55.20
N LEU A 757 34.15 48.07 -56.04
CA LEU A 757 34.49 48.40 -57.43
C LEU A 757 35.62 49.42 -57.54
N VAL A 758 35.63 50.46 -56.70
CA VAL A 758 36.70 51.48 -56.67
C VAL A 758 38.07 50.87 -56.34
N GLN A 759 38.11 49.74 -55.64
CA GLN A 759 39.35 49.02 -55.32
C GLN A 759 39.68 47.89 -56.32
N ASN A 760 39.00 47.83 -57.48
CA ASN A 760 39.13 46.76 -58.48
C ASN A 760 38.90 45.36 -57.89
N ARG A 761 37.97 45.22 -56.93
CA ARG A 761 37.61 43.93 -56.34
C ARG A 761 36.39 43.33 -57.01
N SER A 762 36.33 42.01 -57.03
CA SER A 762 35.20 41.30 -57.62
C SER A 762 33.98 41.35 -56.69
N VAL A 763 32.89 41.89 -57.23
CA VAL A 763 31.61 41.98 -56.53
C VAL A 763 30.48 41.53 -57.46
N LYS A 764 29.52 40.81 -56.90
CA LYS A 764 28.33 40.36 -57.60
C LYS A 764 27.07 40.83 -56.88
N LYS A 765 26.16 41.45 -57.62
CA LYS A 765 24.81 41.78 -57.14
C LYS A 765 23.83 40.73 -57.64
N ILE A 766 22.96 40.27 -56.76
CA ILE A 766 21.85 39.38 -57.09
C ILE A 766 20.58 40.01 -56.56
N ASN A 767 19.70 40.42 -57.47
CA ASN A 767 18.38 40.89 -57.08
C ASN A 767 17.44 39.68 -56.95
N VAL A 768 17.13 39.28 -55.73
CA VAL A 768 16.39 38.04 -55.41
C VAL A 768 14.93 38.10 -55.87
N MET A 769 14.33 39.30 -55.89
CA MET A 769 12.96 39.52 -56.37
C MET A 769 12.84 39.25 -57.88
N THR A 770 13.71 39.86 -58.68
CA THR A 770 13.71 39.71 -60.15
C THR A 770 14.49 38.49 -60.62
N ARG A 771 15.24 37.84 -59.72
CA ARG A 771 16.15 36.72 -59.99
C ARG A 771 17.21 37.05 -61.03
N ARG A 772 17.60 38.34 -61.11
CA ARG A 772 18.64 38.84 -62.02
C ARG A 772 19.98 38.89 -61.34
N GLU A 773 21.00 38.42 -62.05
CA GLU A 773 22.39 38.47 -61.63
C GLU A 773 23.11 39.60 -62.37
N TYR A 774 23.88 40.39 -61.63
CA TYR A 774 24.70 41.46 -62.16
C TYR A 774 26.13 41.20 -61.70
N SER A 775 26.99 40.77 -62.64
CA SER A 775 28.41 40.53 -62.39
C SER A 775 29.23 41.59 -63.11
N ASN A 776 30.26 42.09 -62.44
CA ASN A 776 31.26 42.93 -63.08
C ASN A 776 32.36 42.03 -63.66
N GLN A 777 32.13 41.44 -64.83
CA GLN A 777 33.26 41.01 -65.66
C GLN A 777 33.74 42.25 -66.40
N ALA A 778 34.97 42.65 -66.11
CA ALA A 778 35.68 43.66 -66.87
C ALA A 778 35.65 43.30 -68.37
N ASN A 779 35.13 44.22 -69.18
CA ASN A 779 35.73 44.48 -70.49
C ASN A 779 36.75 45.59 -70.29
#